data_AF-A0A5C5YCD5-F1
#
_entry.id   AF-A0A5C5YCD5-F1
#
_cell.length_a   1.000
_cell.length_b   1.000
_cell.length_c   1.000
_cell.angle_alpha   90.00
_cell.angle_beta   90.00
_cell.angle_gamma   90.00
#
_symmetry.space_group_name_H-M   'P 1'
#
loop_
_entity.id
_entity.type
_entity.pdbx_description
1 polymer ?
#
loop_
_entity_poly.entity_id
_entity_poly.type
_entity_poly.pdbx_seq_one_letter_code
_entity_poly.pdbx_strand_id
1 'polypeptide(L)'
;MNPFTDVVNKFTNAMKLNFANLRLALAFVALATTLLLVLAQWGPAPIDRENQTLSPTFLLAFAGLAWLTFACFTGFVAPRFEAVDVVPNRVRDALNTFTEGLLLIDEQERIVLANDAFAQMIEQQPNRLLGKRASRLRWVCSHDAGIHDFPWMRVLDHHESGKPLGDHSSEQLLRYQMRNGQLRFMAVTAARVRSARDQSRGVLATFRDVTHVEEERADMERMLAVLRANRKEISDRNRELEKLASHDALTDCFNRRSFMAQLHHSFDAAIGRSGSLSCLMFDNDHFKNVNDTYGHSVGDEVLRRVSRTLKDAFDDEGLVCRYGGEEFCVALPGVALEEASQKAEAARKSIEAIRLDNPAELRLTASIGVTDLTFKAPSPQAMIDQADKCLYAAKSQGRNQVVVFNDEIDRLSIDSLKARHTPTSLPELSQEIPFHAAMGLVSALAYRDTATASHCRRVANLCVTAAARLLDQRSTYVLEMAALLHDIGKIALPDDILQKPGPLTPDQWRLIAKHHRIGVEIVSGTFHNAELCEIVRTHPAYYGGRSLIADMPSGKKIPLAARLLTIADTYDVIVTDRPHRKGRSHDEAVAELRRCAGKQFDPILVEHFIATLQSCPESSNTRQSVSRQTALQIGLQIEHLAEAIDNRNLGELQQLASRLIAMAQHHSLDDIVETSERLQDMAAEPQVRWLRILETTQKLLGLCRSTQSAFVNDPSDPPPPGDDNEMVDPATSTFGADQ
;
A
#
# COMPACT_ATOMS: atom_id res chain seq x y z
N MET A 1 39.98 -44.36 -22.88
CA MET A 1 40.92 -45.37 -22.33
C MET A 1 40.76 -45.35 -20.83
N ASN A 2 40.35 -46.47 -20.25
CA ASN A 2 39.77 -46.52 -18.91
C ASN A 2 40.89 -46.47 -17.83
N PRO A 3 40.99 -45.41 -17.00
CA PRO A 3 42.04 -45.26 -15.99
C PRO A 3 42.01 -46.36 -14.92
N PHE A 4 40.88 -47.05 -14.79
CA PHE A 4 40.69 -48.18 -13.87
C PHE A 4 41.54 -49.40 -14.25
N THR A 5 41.72 -49.67 -15.55
CA THR A 5 42.50 -50.83 -16.02
C THR A 5 44.00 -50.65 -15.80
N ASP A 6 44.48 -49.40 -15.78
CA ASP A 6 45.88 -49.08 -15.54
C ASP A 6 46.27 -49.20 -14.05
N VAL A 7 45.32 -48.90 -13.14
CA VAL A 7 45.46 -49.11 -11.69
C VAL A 7 45.50 -50.60 -11.35
N VAL A 8 44.63 -51.41 -11.97
CA VAL A 8 44.61 -52.87 -11.78
C VAL A 8 45.90 -53.52 -12.31
N ASN A 9 46.40 -53.11 -13.48
CA ASN A 9 47.67 -53.62 -14.02
C ASN A 9 48.90 -53.22 -13.17
N LYS A 10 48.87 -52.06 -12.52
CA LYS A 10 49.90 -51.65 -11.55
C LYS A 10 49.83 -52.45 -10.25
N PHE A 11 48.62 -52.86 -9.84
CA PHE A 11 48.40 -53.73 -8.67
C PHE A 11 49.02 -55.13 -8.87
N THR A 12 48.91 -55.69 -10.07
CA THR A 12 49.54 -56.98 -10.43
C THR A 12 51.07 -56.91 -10.43
N ASN A 13 51.65 -55.76 -10.77
CA ASN A 13 53.11 -55.55 -10.71
C ASN A 13 53.63 -55.33 -9.29
N ALA A 14 52.81 -54.82 -8.36
CA ALA A 14 53.18 -54.71 -6.95
C ALA A 14 53.32 -56.08 -6.26
N MET A 15 52.56 -57.10 -6.70
CA MET A 15 52.75 -58.49 -6.21
C MET A 15 54.11 -59.09 -6.61
N LYS A 16 54.77 -58.62 -7.67
CA LYS A 16 56.14 -59.06 -8.01
C LYS A 16 57.18 -58.60 -6.98
N LEU A 17 56.88 -57.58 -6.18
CA LEU A 17 57.77 -57.08 -5.12
C LEU A 17 57.93 -58.08 -3.96
N ASN A 18 56.94 -58.95 -3.72
CA ASN A 18 57.04 -60.01 -2.72
C ASN A 18 58.09 -61.10 -3.05
N PHE A 19 58.46 -61.27 -4.33
CA PHE A 19 59.54 -62.17 -4.72
C PHE A 19 60.94 -61.61 -4.42
N ALA A 20 61.10 -60.28 -4.36
CA ALA A 20 62.37 -59.66 -3.96
C ALA A 20 62.66 -59.90 -2.46
N ASN A 21 61.63 -59.87 -1.63
CA ASN A 21 61.73 -60.10 -0.19
C ASN A 21 62.01 -61.59 0.13
N LEU A 22 61.43 -62.52 -0.63
CA LEU A 22 61.76 -63.95 -0.53
C LEU A 22 63.23 -64.22 -0.92
N ARG A 23 63.74 -63.53 -1.94
CA ARG A 23 65.16 -63.60 -2.33
C ARG A 23 66.10 -63.03 -1.27
N LEU A 24 65.71 -61.95 -0.59
CA LEU A 24 66.52 -61.35 0.48
C LEU A 24 66.59 -62.28 1.70
N ALA A 25 65.49 -62.93 2.06
CA ALA A 25 65.45 -63.92 3.14
C ALA A 25 66.29 -65.17 2.81
N LEU A 26 66.20 -65.69 1.57
CA LEU A 26 67.04 -66.79 1.10
C LEU A 26 68.53 -66.43 1.06
N ALA A 27 68.87 -65.20 0.68
CA ALA A 27 70.25 -64.71 0.67
C ALA A 27 70.84 -64.58 2.08
N PHE A 28 70.05 -64.15 3.07
CA PHE A 28 70.49 -64.09 4.47
C PHE A 28 70.67 -65.47 5.08
N VAL A 29 69.77 -66.41 4.78
CA VAL A 29 69.93 -67.81 5.20
C VAL A 29 71.21 -68.37 4.61
N ALA A 30 71.46 -68.18 3.31
CA ALA A 30 72.68 -68.63 2.64
C ALA A 30 73.96 -67.97 3.21
N LEU A 31 73.92 -66.67 3.53
CA LEU A 31 75.05 -65.96 4.14
C LEU A 31 75.35 -66.50 5.55
N ALA A 32 74.30 -66.77 6.34
CA ALA A 32 74.44 -67.34 7.68
C ALA A 32 75.02 -68.77 7.63
N THR A 33 74.56 -69.63 6.71
CA THR A 33 75.15 -70.96 6.52
C THR A 33 76.61 -70.87 6.06
N THR A 34 76.94 -69.93 5.18
CA THR A 34 78.31 -69.76 4.67
C THR A 34 79.26 -69.26 5.77
N LEU A 35 78.84 -68.28 6.57
CA LEU A 35 79.63 -67.74 7.69
C LEU A 35 79.88 -68.81 8.76
N LEU A 36 78.89 -69.67 9.02
CA LEU A 36 79.00 -70.78 9.97
C LEU A 36 79.90 -71.92 9.45
N LEU A 37 79.87 -72.22 8.14
CA LEU A 37 80.80 -73.16 7.50
C LEU A 37 82.26 -72.66 7.58
N VAL A 38 82.47 -71.35 7.43
CA VAL A 38 83.80 -70.73 7.59
C VAL A 38 84.27 -70.79 9.05
N LEU A 39 83.39 -70.55 10.02
CA LEU A 39 83.71 -70.69 11.44
C LEU A 39 84.00 -72.15 11.83
N ALA A 40 83.34 -73.13 11.20
CA ALA A 40 83.63 -74.55 11.38
C ALA A 40 85.03 -74.96 10.85
N GLN A 41 85.62 -74.18 9.93
CA GLN A 41 86.99 -74.41 9.44
C GLN A 41 88.08 -73.80 10.33
N TRP A 42 87.75 -72.87 11.23
CA TRP A 42 88.72 -72.08 12.02
C TRP A 42 88.72 -72.40 13.53
N GLY A 43 87.91 -73.36 13.98
CA GLY A 43 87.93 -73.88 15.36
C GLY A 43 88.23 -75.38 15.41
N PRO A 44 88.63 -75.95 16.57
CA PRO A 44 88.85 -77.38 16.70
C PRO A 44 87.51 -78.11 16.62
N ALA A 45 87.09 -78.47 15.41
CA ALA A 45 85.90 -79.30 15.21
C ALA A 45 86.16 -80.68 15.85
N PRO A 46 85.21 -81.23 16.63
CA PRO A 46 85.30 -82.61 17.11
C PRO A 46 85.01 -83.52 15.91
N ILE A 47 86.05 -83.80 15.14
CA ILE A 47 86.01 -84.79 14.06
C ILE A 47 86.21 -86.15 14.72
N ASP A 48 85.22 -87.02 14.57
CA ASP A 48 85.34 -88.41 14.99
C ASP A 48 86.37 -89.10 14.06
N ARG A 49 87.51 -89.52 14.62
CA ARG A 49 88.70 -89.92 13.85
C ARG A 49 88.52 -91.22 13.06
N GLU A 50 87.41 -91.95 13.24
CA GLU A 50 87.15 -93.18 12.50
C GLU A 50 86.27 -93.01 11.24
N ASN A 51 85.47 -91.95 11.10
CA ASN A 51 84.50 -91.85 9.98
C ASN A 51 84.47 -90.52 9.20
N GLN A 52 85.33 -89.54 9.53
CA GLN A 52 85.35 -88.23 8.84
C GLN A 52 83.96 -87.56 8.71
N THR A 53 83.03 -87.82 9.63
CA THR A 53 81.72 -87.18 9.70
C THR A 53 81.63 -86.25 10.91
N LEU A 54 80.93 -85.13 10.78
CA LEU A 54 80.63 -84.22 11.88
C LEU A 54 79.84 -84.96 12.97
N SER A 55 80.19 -84.74 14.24
CA SER A 55 79.49 -85.41 15.35
C SER A 55 77.98 -85.11 15.32
N PRO A 56 77.10 -86.12 15.53
CA PRO A 56 75.65 -85.93 15.52
C PRO A 56 75.17 -84.91 16.56
N THR A 57 75.89 -84.76 17.66
CA THR A 57 75.67 -83.72 18.69
C THR A 57 75.87 -82.31 18.15
N PHE A 58 76.84 -82.11 17.25
CA PHE A 58 77.10 -80.81 16.62
C PHE A 58 76.00 -80.46 15.61
N LEU A 59 75.53 -81.43 14.82
CA LEU A 59 74.43 -81.24 13.87
C LEU A 59 73.10 -80.90 14.58
N LEU A 60 72.83 -81.52 15.73
CA LEU A 60 71.65 -81.22 16.56
C LEU A 60 71.74 -79.82 17.19
N ALA A 61 72.89 -79.44 17.73
CA ALA A 61 73.10 -78.09 18.26
C ALA A 61 72.98 -77.03 17.15
N PHE A 62 73.49 -77.32 15.96
CA PHE A 62 73.38 -76.47 14.78
C PHE A 62 71.93 -76.28 14.32
N ALA A 63 71.16 -77.37 14.18
CA ALA A 63 69.76 -77.31 13.81
C ALA A 63 68.93 -76.55 14.87
N GLY A 64 69.24 -76.73 16.16
CA GLY A 64 68.62 -75.99 17.25
C GLY A 64 68.90 -74.49 17.18
N LEU A 65 70.14 -74.07 16.94
CA LEU A 65 70.51 -72.65 16.84
C LEU A 65 69.90 -71.99 15.60
N ALA A 66 69.86 -72.70 14.47
CA ALA A 66 69.23 -72.25 13.23
C ALA A 66 67.71 -72.10 13.39
N TRP A 67 67.06 -73.04 14.09
CA TRP A 67 65.63 -72.96 14.38
C TRP A 67 65.32 -71.81 15.34
N LEU A 68 66.15 -71.60 16.37
CA LEU A 68 65.94 -70.54 17.37
C LEU A 68 66.14 -69.15 16.78
N THR A 69 67.12 -68.98 15.88
CA THR A 69 67.32 -67.75 15.11
C THR A 69 66.17 -67.50 14.12
N PHE A 70 65.66 -68.54 13.45
CA PHE A 70 64.47 -68.44 12.58
C PHE A 70 63.19 -68.11 13.38
N ALA A 71 63.01 -68.71 14.56
CA ALA A 71 61.88 -68.43 15.44
C ALA A 71 61.94 -67.01 16.02
N CYS A 72 63.10 -66.53 16.44
CA CYS A 72 63.29 -65.14 16.85
C CYS A 72 63.07 -64.16 15.69
N PHE A 73 63.55 -64.48 14.49
CA PHE A 73 63.33 -63.64 13.31
C PHE A 73 61.84 -63.57 12.96
N THR A 74 61.15 -64.71 12.84
CA THR A 74 59.72 -64.75 12.54
C THR A 74 58.89 -64.09 13.64
N GLY A 75 59.22 -64.29 14.92
CA GLY A 75 58.56 -63.61 16.04
C GLY A 75 58.81 -62.09 16.11
N PHE A 76 59.97 -61.60 15.64
CA PHE A 76 60.30 -60.16 15.62
C PHE A 76 59.78 -59.43 14.39
N VAL A 77 59.60 -60.17 13.29
CA VAL A 77 59.25 -59.65 11.97
C VAL A 77 57.76 -59.81 11.67
N ALA A 78 57.10 -60.90 12.09
CA ALA A 78 55.67 -61.10 11.88
C ALA A 78 54.79 -60.00 12.50
N PRO A 79 55.06 -59.48 13.72
CA PRO A 79 54.29 -58.36 14.27
C PRO A 79 54.53 -57.03 13.56
N ARG A 80 55.66 -56.89 12.83
CA ARG A 80 55.94 -55.71 11.99
C ARG A 80 55.27 -55.78 10.62
N PHE A 81 54.67 -56.92 10.27
CA PHE A 81 53.95 -57.12 9.01
C PHE A 81 52.43 -57.10 9.17
N GLU A 82 51.89 -56.92 10.39
CA GLU A 82 50.49 -56.53 10.54
C GLU A 82 50.31 -55.06 10.13
N ALA A 83 49.63 -54.89 8.99
CA ALA A 83 49.19 -53.64 8.39
C ALA A 83 50.28 -52.71 7.83
N VAL A 84 51.06 -53.20 6.86
CA VAL A 84 51.52 -52.31 5.77
C VAL A 84 50.26 -51.83 5.05
N ASP A 85 50.02 -50.51 5.07
CA ASP A 85 48.93 -49.76 4.45
C ASP A 85 48.00 -50.61 3.57
N VAL A 86 46.78 -50.89 4.07
CA VAL A 86 45.72 -51.65 3.35
C VAL A 86 45.41 -51.02 1.97
N VAL A 87 45.84 -49.79 1.73
CA VAL A 87 45.77 -49.10 0.45
C VAL A 87 47.14 -48.52 0.09
N PRO A 88 47.77 -48.92 -1.03
CA PRO A 88 49.07 -48.37 -1.45
C PRO A 88 49.05 -46.84 -1.53
N ASN A 89 50.13 -46.17 -1.12
CA ASN A 89 50.23 -44.70 -1.12
C ASN A 89 49.81 -44.08 -2.46
N ARG A 90 50.17 -44.70 -3.59
CA ARG A 90 49.76 -44.24 -4.93
C ARG A 90 48.24 -44.22 -5.15
N VAL A 91 47.50 -45.15 -4.53
CA VAL A 91 46.03 -45.20 -4.60
C VAL A 91 45.44 -44.15 -3.66
N ARG A 92 46.02 -43.97 -2.47
CA ARG A 92 45.62 -42.90 -1.54
C ARG A 92 45.81 -41.53 -2.18
N ASP A 93 46.98 -41.27 -2.78
CA ASP A 93 47.30 -40.03 -3.49
C ASP A 93 46.31 -39.79 -4.65
N ALA A 94 45.96 -40.85 -5.40
CA ALA A 94 44.97 -40.75 -6.47
C ALA A 94 43.53 -40.50 -5.98
N LEU A 95 43.16 -40.97 -4.79
CA LEU A 95 41.86 -40.68 -4.18
C LEU A 95 41.81 -39.28 -3.53
N ASN A 96 42.96 -38.75 -3.13
CA ASN A 96 43.11 -37.42 -2.58
C ASN A 96 43.04 -36.30 -3.64
N THR A 97 43.08 -36.63 -4.93
CA THR A 97 42.85 -35.64 -6.01
C THR A 97 41.37 -35.33 -6.22
N PHE A 98 40.46 -36.15 -5.67
CA PHE A 98 39.02 -35.89 -5.77
C PHE A 98 38.61 -34.79 -4.79
N THR A 99 37.74 -33.88 -5.26
CA THR A 99 37.14 -32.81 -4.46
C THR A 99 36.01 -33.30 -3.57
N GLU A 100 35.39 -34.42 -3.93
CA GLU A 100 34.39 -35.09 -3.10
C GLU A 100 35.05 -35.88 -1.97
N GLY A 101 34.40 -35.91 -0.81
CA GLY A 101 34.81 -36.75 0.29
C GLY A 101 34.57 -38.21 -0.04
N LEU A 102 35.59 -39.05 0.06
CA LEU A 102 35.52 -40.47 -0.22
C LEU A 102 35.85 -41.26 1.03
N LEU A 103 34.99 -42.23 1.33
CA LEU A 103 35.13 -43.11 2.49
C LEU A 103 34.94 -44.56 2.06
N LEU A 104 35.94 -45.40 2.33
CA LEU A 104 35.84 -46.84 2.16
C LEU A 104 35.53 -47.49 3.50
N ILE A 105 34.45 -48.25 3.56
CA ILE A 105 33.94 -48.90 4.77
C ILE A 105 34.01 -50.42 4.57
N ASP A 106 34.46 -51.16 5.58
CA ASP A 106 34.41 -52.62 5.59
C ASP A 106 33.00 -53.18 5.89
N GLU A 107 32.85 -54.50 5.89
CA GLU A 107 31.59 -55.18 6.19
C GLU A 107 31.11 -55.00 7.64
N GLN A 108 32.01 -54.59 8.55
CA GLN A 108 31.73 -54.32 9.96
C GLN A 108 31.55 -52.83 10.24
N GLU A 109 31.30 -52.04 9.19
CA GLU A 109 31.03 -50.61 9.23
C GLU A 109 32.23 -49.73 9.64
N ARG A 110 33.45 -50.27 9.60
CA ARG A 110 34.66 -49.53 9.99
C ARG A 110 35.31 -48.85 8.80
N ILE A 111 35.81 -47.64 9.04
CA ILE A 111 36.48 -46.83 8.03
C ILE A 111 37.87 -47.44 7.74
N VAL A 112 38.04 -47.94 6.52
CA VAL A 112 39.30 -48.47 5.99
C VAL A 112 40.12 -47.39 5.31
N LEU A 113 39.45 -46.43 4.66
CA LEU A 113 40.09 -45.27 4.04
C LEU A 113 39.17 -44.06 4.12
N ALA A 114 39.77 -42.90 4.38
CA ALA A 114 39.16 -41.59 4.20
C ALA A 114 40.15 -40.73 3.41
N ASN A 115 39.68 -40.11 2.32
CA ASN A 115 40.51 -39.17 1.57
C ASN A 115 40.62 -37.82 2.30
N ASP A 116 41.55 -36.98 1.85
CA ASP A 116 41.80 -35.68 2.47
C ASP A 116 40.58 -34.76 2.37
N ALA A 117 39.82 -34.82 1.27
CA ALA A 117 38.60 -34.03 1.10
C ALA A 117 37.55 -34.34 2.18
N PHE A 118 37.27 -35.62 2.46
CA PHE A 118 36.35 -36.02 3.53
C PHE A 118 36.88 -35.56 4.89
N ALA A 119 38.18 -35.78 5.15
CA ALA A 119 38.81 -35.41 6.41
C ALA A 119 38.74 -33.89 6.68
N GLN A 120 38.93 -33.08 5.63
CA GLN A 120 38.75 -31.62 5.67
C GLN A 120 37.29 -31.23 5.90
N MET A 121 36.33 -31.88 5.23
CA MET A 121 34.89 -31.60 5.39
C MET A 121 34.38 -31.79 6.83
N ILE A 122 35.01 -32.68 7.62
CA ILE A 122 34.66 -32.91 9.03
C ILE A 122 35.70 -32.36 10.04
N GLU A 123 36.69 -31.60 9.55
CA GLU A 123 37.78 -31.00 10.32
C GLU A 123 38.55 -32.00 11.20
N GLN A 124 38.84 -33.18 10.65
CA GLN A 124 39.65 -34.21 11.32
C GLN A 124 40.85 -34.64 10.48
N GLN A 125 41.83 -35.22 11.15
CA GLN A 125 42.98 -35.84 10.49
C GLN A 125 42.58 -37.23 9.96
N PRO A 126 42.92 -37.62 8.71
CA PRO A 126 42.54 -38.91 8.13
C PRO A 126 42.86 -40.11 9.03
N ASN A 127 44.05 -40.09 9.67
CA ASN A 127 44.51 -41.16 10.55
C ASN A 127 43.65 -41.35 11.82
N ARG A 128 42.90 -40.31 12.24
CA ARG A 128 41.99 -40.40 13.40
C ARG A 128 40.62 -40.98 13.03
N LEU A 129 40.34 -41.17 11.75
CA LEU A 129 39.08 -41.71 11.24
C LEU A 129 39.15 -43.22 11.02
N LEU A 130 40.34 -43.72 10.68
CA LEU A 130 40.58 -45.14 10.42
C LEU A 130 40.15 -46.02 11.62
N GLY A 131 39.45 -47.12 11.31
CA GLY A 131 38.98 -48.11 12.29
C GLY A 131 37.74 -47.69 13.11
N LYS A 132 37.29 -46.43 13.03
CA LYS A 132 36.04 -45.98 13.65
C LYS A 132 34.84 -46.43 12.82
N ARG A 133 33.67 -46.54 13.46
CA ARG A 133 32.40 -46.77 12.75
C ARG A 133 31.90 -45.47 12.11
N ALA A 134 31.50 -45.53 10.85
CA ALA A 134 31.06 -44.36 10.09
C ALA A 134 29.78 -43.72 10.67
N SER A 135 28.84 -44.52 11.19
CA SER A 135 27.61 -44.05 11.87
C SER A 135 27.87 -43.35 13.20
N ARG A 136 29.01 -43.64 13.86
CA ARG A 136 29.37 -43.04 15.17
C ARG A 136 30.04 -41.68 15.05
N LEU A 137 30.15 -41.15 13.84
CA LEU A 137 30.52 -39.75 13.64
C LEU A 137 29.37 -38.83 14.09
N ARG A 138 29.62 -37.52 14.17
CA ARG A 138 28.69 -36.52 14.74
C ARG A 138 27.53 -36.16 13.78
N TRP A 139 26.80 -37.17 13.31
CA TRP A 139 25.61 -36.96 12.48
C TRP A 139 24.43 -36.46 13.34
N VAL A 140 23.62 -35.57 12.77
CA VAL A 140 22.39 -35.03 13.35
C VAL A 140 21.22 -35.54 12.53
N CYS A 141 20.43 -36.43 13.09
CA CYS A 141 19.22 -36.97 12.45
C CYS A 141 18.04 -36.01 12.63
N SER A 142 17.24 -35.80 11.59
CA SER A 142 15.92 -35.16 11.72
C SER A 142 14.95 -36.13 12.42
N HIS A 143 13.92 -35.59 13.08
CA HIS A 143 13.00 -36.36 13.94
C HIS A 143 12.26 -37.53 13.23
N ASP A 144 12.24 -37.56 11.89
CA ASP A 144 11.60 -38.62 11.08
C ASP A 144 12.56 -39.70 10.57
N ALA A 145 13.89 -39.53 10.70
CA ALA A 145 14.87 -40.50 10.25
C ALA A 145 15.47 -41.23 11.46
N GLY A 146 15.12 -42.52 11.63
CA GLY A 146 15.67 -43.36 12.69
C GLY A 146 17.20 -43.37 12.68
N ILE A 147 17.80 -43.51 13.87
CA ILE A 147 19.25 -43.47 14.17
C ILE A 147 20.09 -44.52 13.39
N HIS A 148 19.48 -45.33 12.52
CA HIS A 148 20.09 -46.46 11.84
C HIS A 148 19.92 -46.50 10.31
N ASP A 149 19.40 -45.46 9.65
CA ASP A 149 19.16 -45.48 8.20
C ASP A 149 20.19 -44.66 7.39
N PHE A 150 21.47 -45.02 7.51
CA PHE A 150 22.53 -44.40 6.71
C PHE A 150 22.67 -45.07 5.33
N PRO A 151 23.00 -44.33 4.25
CA PRO A 151 23.14 -44.88 2.90
C PRO A 151 24.07 -46.10 2.80
N TRP A 152 25.19 -46.07 3.53
CA TRP A 152 26.14 -47.18 3.53
C TRP A 152 25.65 -48.38 4.35
N MET A 153 24.84 -48.17 5.38
CA MET A 153 24.22 -49.27 6.13
C MET A 153 23.16 -49.97 5.27
N ARG A 154 22.33 -49.23 4.53
CA ARG A 154 21.34 -49.80 3.61
C ARG A 154 21.96 -50.67 2.51
N VAL A 155 23.18 -50.34 2.08
CA VAL A 155 23.93 -51.11 1.07
C VAL A 155 24.64 -52.32 1.71
N LEU A 156 24.95 -52.26 3.01
CA LEU A 156 25.52 -53.37 3.79
C LEU A 156 24.44 -54.36 4.28
N ASP A 157 23.24 -53.87 4.59
CA ASP A 157 22.14 -54.65 5.15
C ASP A 157 21.52 -55.59 4.11
N HIS A 158 21.48 -56.86 4.47
CA HIS A 158 20.76 -57.89 3.74
C HIS A 158 19.38 -58.05 4.37
N HIS A 159 18.29 -57.58 3.73
CA HIS A 159 16.96 -58.02 4.16
C HIS A 159 16.83 -59.54 3.97
N GLU A 160 16.22 -60.22 4.94
CA GLU A 160 15.96 -61.67 5.00
C GLU A 160 15.20 -62.25 3.78
N SER A 161 14.76 -61.42 2.83
CA SER A 161 13.98 -61.81 1.65
C SER A 161 14.79 -62.11 0.38
N GLY A 162 16.13 -62.15 0.46
CA GLY A 162 16.98 -62.71 -0.61
C GLY A 162 17.00 -61.92 -1.93
N LYS A 163 16.47 -60.70 -1.97
CA LYS A 163 16.67 -59.76 -3.08
C LYS A 163 17.59 -58.61 -2.63
N PRO A 164 18.70 -58.35 -3.35
CA PRO A 164 19.51 -57.17 -3.09
C PRO A 164 18.67 -55.91 -3.35
N LEU A 165 18.61 -54.99 -2.37
CA LEU A 165 18.45 -53.58 -2.72
C LEU A 165 19.69 -53.21 -3.55
N GLY A 166 19.50 -52.48 -4.65
CA GLY A 166 20.48 -52.35 -5.74
C GLY A 166 21.91 -52.00 -5.33
N ASP A 167 22.87 -52.17 -6.26
CA ASP A 167 24.32 -51.95 -6.01
C ASP A 167 24.68 -50.53 -5.50
N HIS A 168 23.74 -49.58 -5.58
CA HIS A 168 23.92 -48.18 -5.21
C HIS A 168 22.71 -47.67 -4.40
N SER A 169 22.97 -46.82 -3.41
CA SER A 169 21.93 -46.05 -2.72
C SER A 169 21.56 -44.81 -3.54
N SER A 170 20.32 -44.32 -3.41
CA SER A 170 19.97 -42.96 -3.83
C SER A 170 20.74 -41.93 -3.01
N GLU A 171 20.99 -40.76 -3.58
CA GLU A 171 21.58 -39.63 -2.86
C GLU A 171 20.69 -39.25 -1.66
N GLN A 172 21.29 -39.15 -0.48
CA GLN A 172 20.61 -38.80 0.78
C GLN A 172 21.33 -37.64 1.45
N LEU A 173 20.55 -36.66 1.91
CA LEU A 173 21.07 -35.49 2.62
C LEU A 173 21.27 -35.83 4.10
N LEU A 174 22.51 -35.78 4.57
CA LEU A 174 22.88 -35.95 5.97
C LEU A 174 23.36 -34.63 6.57
N ARG A 175 23.11 -34.42 7.86
CA ARG A 175 23.60 -33.25 8.60
C ARG A 175 24.73 -33.66 9.52
N TYR A 176 25.87 -32.99 9.43
CA TYR A 176 27.03 -33.21 10.30
C TYR A 176 27.23 -32.03 11.25
N GLN A 177 27.37 -32.30 12.55
CA GLN A 177 27.66 -31.27 13.54
C GLN A 177 29.16 -31.06 13.71
N MET A 178 29.60 -29.86 13.34
CA MET A 178 30.97 -29.39 13.54
C MET A 178 31.29 -29.17 15.02
N ARG A 179 32.58 -29.05 15.34
CA ARG A 179 33.02 -28.83 16.73
C ARG A 179 32.56 -27.51 17.33
N ASN A 180 32.46 -26.49 16.49
CA ASN A 180 31.94 -25.17 16.83
C ASN A 180 30.39 -25.13 16.95
N GLY A 181 29.70 -26.26 16.74
CA GLY A 181 28.23 -26.35 16.80
C GLY A 181 27.52 -26.06 15.48
N GLN A 182 28.20 -25.57 14.45
CA GLN A 182 27.61 -25.36 13.12
C GLN A 182 27.24 -26.69 12.47
N LEU A 183 26.24 -26.67 11.60
CA LEU A 183 25.77 -27.84 10.86
C LEU A 183 26.23 -27.72 9.42
N ARG A 184 26.76 -28.83 8.88
CA ARG A 184 27.01 -28.96 7.44
C ARG A 184 26.05 -29.95 6.82
N PHE A 185 25.56 -29.63 5.63
CA PHE A 185 24.72 -30.50 4.84
C PHE A 185 25.59 -31.27 3.85
N MET A 186 25.52 -32.60 3.90
CA MET A 186 26.28 -33.49 3.06
C MET A 186 25.33 -34.33 2.22
N ALA A 187 25.44 -34.21 0.90
CA ALA A 187 24.83 -35.16 -0.02
C ALA A 187 25.69 -36.42 -0.06
N VAL A 188 25.09 -37.55 0.30
CA VAL A 188 25.80 -38.83 0.47
C VAL A 188 25.21 -39.90 -0.43
N THR A 189 26.11 -40.57 -1.16
CA THR A 189 25.78 -41.74 -1.98
C THR A 189 26.69 -42.88 -1.60
N ALA A 190 26.17 -44.11 -1.56
CA ALA A 190 26.92 -45.30 -1.22
C ALA A 190 26.83 -46.34 -2.34
N ALA A 191 27.96 -46.97 -2.66
CA ALA A 191 28.07 -48.00 -3.68
C ALA A 191 28.85 -49.21 -3.16
N ARG A 192 28.40 -50.42 -3.50
CA ARG A 192 29.04 -51.65 -3.03
C ARG A 192 30.36 -51.91 -3.75
N VAL A 193 31.40 -52.31 -3.00
CA VAL A 193 32.71 -52.69 -3.56
C VAL A 193 32.81 -54.21 -3.63
N ARG A 194 32.90 -54.74 -4.85
CA ARG A 194 32.96 -56.18 -5.14
C ARG A 194 34.41 -56.65 -5.37
N SER A 195 34.72 -57.87 -4.95
CA SER A 195 35.99 -58.54 -5.26
C SER A 195 35.94 -59.22 -6.64
N ALA A 196 37.09 -59.65 -7.17
CA ALA A 196 37.20 -60.40 -8.43
C ALA A 196 36.47 -61.77 -8.43
N ARG A 197 36.00 -62.23 -7.27
CA ARG A 197 35.15 -63.43 -7.09
C ARG A 197 33.69 -63.10 -6.76
N ASP A 198 33.25 -61.87 -7.06
CA ASP A 198 31.91 -61.33 -6.80
C ASP A 198 31.46 -61.31 -5.33
N GLN A 199 32.38 -61.54 -4.40
CA GLN A 199 32.13 -61.40 -2.98
C GLN A 199 32.20 -59.91 -2.59
N SER A 200 31.17 -59.43 -1.89
CA SER A 200 31.19 -58.11 -1.23
C SER A 200 32.43 -57.99 -0.35
N ARG A 201 33.08 -56.82 -0.34
CA ARG A 201 34.19 -56.54 0.58
C ARG A 201 34.00 -55.25 1.39
N GLY A 202 32.95 -54.49 1.09
CA GLY A 202 32.71 -53.21 1.73
C GLY A 202 31.87 -52.27 0.87
N VAL A 203 31.83 -51.01 1.29
CA VAL A 203 31.07 -49.93 0.66
C VAL A 203 31.96 -48.71 0.45
N LEU A 204 31.83 -48.10 -0.72
CA LEU A 204 32.39 -46.79 -1.02
C LEU A 204 31.27 -45.76 -0.84
N ALA A 205 31.44 -44.85 0.12
CA ALA A 205 30.55 -43.71 0.32
C ALA A 205 31.22 -42.43 -0.20
N THR A 206 30.47 -41.67 -0.99
CA THR A 206 30.86 -40.35 -1.48
C THR A 206 30.08 -39.27 -0.74
N PHE A 207 30.75 -38.16 -0.44
CA PHE A 207 30.23 -37.06 0.35
C PHE A 207 30.49 -35.74 -0.39
N ARG A 208 29.43 -34.97 -0.62
CA ARG A 208 29.52 -33.63 -1.20
C ARG A 208 28.95 -32.62 -0.23
N ASP A 209 29.73 -31.59 0.08
CA ASP A 209 29.25 -30.47 0.88
C ASP A 209 28.29 -29.62 0.04
N VAL A 210 27.02 -29.57 0.46
CA VAL A 210 25.95 -28.81 -0.19
C VAL A 210 25.36 -27.76 0.75
N THR A 211 26.09 -27.41 1.82
CA THR A 211 25.63 -26.47 2.85
C THR A 211 25.17 -25.13 2.26
N HIS A 212 25.98 -24.52 1.39
CA HIS A 212 25.65 -23.27 0.72
C HIS A 212 24.36 -23.35 -0.11
N VAL A 213 24.18 -24.45 -0.84
CA VAL A 213 23.03 -24.65 -1.72
C VAL A 213 21.75 -24.82 -0.90
N GLU A 214 21.81 -25.57 0.21
CA GLU A 214 20.66 -25.76 1.10
C GLU A 214 20.32 -24.49 1.89
N GLU A 215 21.32 -23.69 2.29
CA GLU A 215 21.12 -22.39 2.92
C GLU A 215 20.44 -21.41 1.97
N GLU A 216 20.95 -21.24 0.74
CA GLU A 216 20.33 -20.41 -0.30
C GLU A 216 18.91 -20.86 -0.65
N ARG A 217 18.69 -22.18 -0.74
CA ARG A 217 17.36 -22.75 -0.98
C ARG A 217 16.41 -22.41 0.16
N ALA A 218 16.83 -22.56 1.42
CA ALA A 218 16.01 -22.24 2.57
C ALA A 218 15.69 -20.74 2.65
N ASP A 219 16.64 -19.86 2.31
CA ASP A 219 16.41 -18.42 2.21
C ASP A 219 15.41 -18.06 1.11
N MET A 220 15.54 -18.68 -0.07
CA MET A 220 14.60 -18.49 -1.18
C MET A 220 13.19 -18.95 -0.80
N GLU A 221 13.05 -20.12 -0.18
CA GLU A 221 11.75 -20.64 0.28
C GLU A 221 11.10 -19.70 1.31
N ARG A 222 11.88 -19.15 2.25
CA ARG A 222 11.42 -18.12 3.20
C ARG A 222 10.95 -16.86 2.47
N MET A 223 11.74 -16.33 1.55
CA MET A 223 11.41 -15.12 0.79
C MET A 223 10.13 -15.32 -0.04
N LEU A 224 9.98 -16.47 -0.69
CA LEU A 224 8.78 -16.82 -1.45
C LEU A 224 7.53 -16.92 -0.56
N ALA A 225 7.67 -17.41 0.68
CA ALA A 225 6.56 -17.44 1.64
C ALA A 225 6.12 -16.02 2.03
N VAL A 226 7.08 -15.14 2.33
CA VAL A 226 6.82 -13.72 2.64
C VAL A 226 6.16 -13.00 1.47
N LEU A 227 6.68 -13.16 0.25
CA LEU A 227 6.11 -12.54 -0.95
C LEU A 227 4.68 -13.02 -1.23
N ARG A 228 4.38 -14.31 -0.98
CA ARG A 228 3.02 -14.84 -1.12
C ARG A 228 2.06 -14.26 -0.09
N ALA A 229 2.50 -14.11 1.16
CA ALA A 229 1.72 -13.49 2.22
C ALA A 229 1.40 -12.01 1.89
N ASN A 230 2.43 -11.23 1.54
CA ASN A 230 2.27 -9.82 1.17
C ASN A 230 1.36 -9.65 -0.05
N ARG A 231 1.50 -10.51 -1.08
CA ARG A 231 0.63 -10.45 -2.25
C ARG A 231 -0.84 -10.70 -1.90
N LYS A 232 -1.11 -11.63 -0.98
CA LYS A 232 -2.46 -11.91 -0.51
C LYS A 232 -3.03 -10.70 0.23
N GLU A 233 -2.26 -10.12 1.14
CA GLU A 233 -2.65 -8.93 1.91
C GLU A 233 -2.96 -7.74 0.99
N ILE A 234 -2.08 -7.44 0.03
CA ILE A 234 -2.30 -6.37 -0.96
C ILE A 234 -3.57 -6.65 -1.77
N SER A 235 -3.80 -7.90 -2.19
CA SER A 235 -5.01 -8.27 -2.93
C SER A 235 -6.28 -8.09 -2.11
N ASP A 236 -6.25 -8.45 -0.82
CA ASP A 236 -7.40 -8.32 0.08
C ASP A 236 -7.69 -6.84 0.35
N ARG A 237 -6.65 -6.01 0.55
CA ARG A 237 -6.77 -4.56 0.75
C ARG A 237 -7.26 -3.83 -0.50
N ASN A 238 -6.78 -4.23 -1.68
CA ASN A 238 -7.27 -3.67 -2.94
C ASN A 238 -8.76 -3.98 -3.16
N ARG A 239 -9.21 -5.19 -2.81
CA ARG A 239 -10.64 -5.55 -2.90
C ARG A 239 -11.51 -4.70 -1.96
N GLU A 240 -11.01 -4.42 -0.76
CA GLU A 240 -11.69 -3.54 0.19
C GLU A 240 -11.77 -2.11 -0.32
N LEU A 241 -10.66 -1.59 -0.86
CA LEU A 241 -10.61 -0.27 -1.50
C LEU A 241 -11.56 -0.18 -2.71
N GLU A 242 -11.61 -1.21 -3.55
CA GLU A 242 -12.56 -1.28 -4.67
C GLU A 242 -14.01 -1.22 -4.18
N LYS A 243 -14.36 -1.95 -3.10
CA LYS A 243 -15.70 -1.88 -2.50
C LYS A 243 -16.01 -0.49 -1.97
N LEU A 244 -15.13 0.12 -1.19
CA LEU A 244 -15.31 1.48 -0.65
C LEU A 244 -15.40 2.54 -1.75
N ALA A 245 -14.66 2.36 -2.84
CA ALA A 245 -14.69 3.28 -3.97
C ALA A 245 -15.94 3.11 -4.85
N SER A 246 -16.59 1.94 -4.82
CA SER A 246 -17.71 1.61 -5.73
C SER A 246 -19.09 1.55 -5.08
N HIS A 247 -19.17 1.35 -3.77
CA HIS A 247 -20.42 1.18 -3.05
C HIS A 247 -20.63 2.28 -2.01
N ASP A 248 -21.89 2.51 -1.64
CA ASP A 248 -22.28 3.38 -0.53
C ASP A 248 -22.03 2.65 0.80
N ALA A 249 -21.35 3.33 1.73
CA ALA A 249 -20.93 2.74 3.00
C ALA A 249 -22.11 2.34 3.92
N LEU A 250 -23.28 2.96 3.75
CA LEU A 250 -24.46 2.69 4.58
C LEU A 250 -25.31 1.55 4.01
N THR A 251 -25.54 1.55 2.69
CA THR A 251 -26.54 0.69 2.05
C THR A 251 -25.96 -0.50 1.30
N ASP A 252 -24.65 -0.53 1.03
CA ASP A 252 -23.97 -1.53 0.19
C ASP A 252 -24.55 -1.62 -1.23
N CYS A 253 -25.25 -0.57 -1.69
CA CYS A 253 -25.60 -0.37 -3.10
C CYS A 253 -24.45 0.31 -3.82
N PHE A 254 -24.45 0.32 -5.17
CA PHE A 254 -23.51 1.15 -5.91
C PHE A 254 -23.63 2.62 -5.49
N ASN A 255 -22.49 3.30 -5.40
CA ASN A 255 -22.50 4.75 -5.30
C ASN A 255 -22.73 5.37 -6.69
N ARG A 256 -23.14 6.65 -6.70
CA ARG A 256 -23.46 7.37 -7.94
C ARG A 256 -22.36 7.30 -9.00
N ARG A 257 -21.07 7.39 -8.60
CA ARG A 257 -19.94 7.36 -9.53
C ARG A 257 -19.83 6.01 -10.25
N SER A 258 -19.86 4.91 -9.49
CA SER A 258 -19.74 3.57 -10.06
C SER A 258 -20.99 3.11 -10.80
N PHE A 259 -22.17 3.54 -10.35
CA PHE A 259 -23.42 3.32 -11.08
C PHE A 259 -23.38 4.00 -12.44
N MET A 260 -22.99 5.28 -12.52
CA MET A 260 -22.89 6.01 -13.79
C MET A 260 -21.94 5.32 -14.77
N ALA A 261 -20.77 4.90 -14.30
CA ALA A 261 -19.80 4.21 -15.14
C ALA A 261 -20.37 2.91 -15.76
N GLN A 262 -21.10 2.12 -14.96
CA GLN A 262 -21.74 0.89 -15.44
C GLN A 262 -22.96 1.16 -16.33
N LEU A 263 -23.79 2.14 -15.97
CA LEU A 263 -24.95 2.55 -16.76
C LEU A 263 -24.52 3.02 -18.15
N HIS A 264 -23.44 3.80 -18.26
CA HIS A 264 -22.86 4.19 -19.55
C HIS A 264 -22.56 2.96 -20.42
N HIS A 265 -21.92 1.94 -19.85
CA HIS A 265 -21.62 0.72 -20.58
C HIS A 265 -22.89 -0.04 -21.03
N SER A 266 -23.88 -0.18 -20.13
CA SER A 266 -25.16 -0.84 -20.44
C SER A 266 -25.97 -0.07 -21.49
N PHE A 267 -25.95 1.26 -21.44
CA PHE A 267 -26.64 2.14 -22.38
C PHE A 267 -26.06 2.02 -23.79
N ASP A 268 -24.73 2.12 -23.92
CA ASP A 268 -24.05 1.97 -25.21
C ASP A 268 -24.27 0.56 -25.80
N ALA A 269 -24.21 -0.47 -24.95
CA ALA A 269 -24.45 -1.85 -25.36
C ALA A 269 -25.90 -2.09 -25.84
N ALA A 270 -26.88 -1.51 -25.15
CA ALA A 270 -28.29 -1.63 -25.51
C ALA A 270 -28.62 -0.92 -26.83
N ILE A 271 -28.09 0.29 -27.04
CA ILE A 271 -28.21 1.01 -28.33
C ILE A 271 -27.57 0.20 -29.46
N GLY A 272 -26.36 -0.32 -29.25
CA GLY A 272 -25.62 -1.06 -30.28
C GLY A 272 -26.24 -2.41 -30.67
N ARG A 273 -26.96 -3.06 -29.74
CA ARG A 273 -27.59 -4.38 -29.97
C ARG A 273 -29.10 -4.33 -30.20
N SER A 274 -29.71 -3.14 -30.28
CA SER A 274 -31.18 -2.97 -30.27
C SER A 274 -31.83 -3.70 -29.08
N GLY A 275 -31.15 -3.69 -27.92
CA GLY A 275 -31.65 -4.27 -26.68
C GLY A 275 -32.51 -3.29 -25.89
N SER A 276 -33.31 -3.81 -24.96
CA SER A 276 -34.05 -2.99 -23.99
C SER A 276 -33.13 -2.57 -22.84
N LEU A 277 -33.35 -1.38 -22.31
CA LEU A 277 -32.77 -0.92 -21.05
C LEU A 277 -33.83 -0.03 -20.40
N SER A 278 -34.18 -0.34 -19.17
CA SER A 278 -35.10 0.46 -18.37
C SER A 278 -34.36 1.12 -17.20
N CYS A 279 -34.80 2.31 -16.82
CA CYS A 279 -34.26 3.09 -15.71
C CYS A 279 -35.38 3.49 -14.77
N LEU A 280 -35.14 3.32 -13.47
CA LEU A 280 -36.09 3.57 -12.41
C LEU A 280 -35.46 4.52 -11.39
N MET A 281 -36.21 5.53 -10.98
CA MET A 281 -35.83 6.45 -9.90
C MET A 281 -36.81 6.30 -8.74
N PHE A 282 -36.28 6.03 -7.54
CA PHE A 282 -37.03 5.78 -6.32
C PHE A 282 -36.74 6.89 -5.31
N ASP A 283 -37.77 7.32 -4.59
CA ASP A 283 -37.66 8.22 -3.45
C ASP A 283 -38.48 7.69 -2.28
N ASN A 284 -37.89 7.70 -1.08
CA ASN A 284 -38.59 7.34 0.13
C ASN A 284 -39.44 8.52 0.60
N ASP A 285 -40.76 8.38 0.52
CA ASP A 285 -41.68 9.47 0.80
C ASP A 285 -41.55 9.92 2.27
N HIS A 286 -41.50 11.24 2.47
CA HIS A 286 -41.46 11.86 3.80
C HIS A 286 -40.27 11.40 4.66
N PHE A 287 -39.16 10.94 4.08
CA PHE A 287 -38.00 10.45 4.85
C PHE A 287 -37.39 11.53 5.76
N LYS A 288 -37.39 12.81 5.35
CA LYS A 288 -37.04 13.93 6.25
C LYS A 288 -37.85 13.92 7.54
N ASN A 289 -39.17 13.69 7.48
CA ASN A 289 -40.02 13.62 8.68
C ASN A 289 -39.62 12.42 9.56
N VAL A 290 -39.17 11.32 8.98
CA VAL A 290 -38.67 10.15 9.74
C VAL A 290 -37.42 10.53 10.52
N ASN A 291 -36.45 11.21 9.88
CA ASN A 291 -35.25 11.70 10.55
C ASN A 291 -35.57 12.72 11.64
N ASP A 292 -36.47 13.68 11.35
CA ASP A 292 -36.83 14.74 12.28
C ASP A 292 -37.61 14.20 13.50
N THR A 293 -38.40 13.13 13.32
CA THR A 293 -39.23 12.55 14.38
C THR A 293 -38.48 11.48 15.20
N TYR A 294 -37.71 10.62 14.54
CA TYR A 294 -37.11 9.43 15.16
C TYR A 294 -35.57 9.45 15.21
N GLY A 295 -34.96 10.49 14.64
CA GLY A 295 -33.50 10.67 14.59
C GLY A 295 -32.83 9.93 13.43
N HIS A 296 -31.64 10.39 13.08
CA HIS A 296 -30.84 9.86 11.96
C HIS A 296 -30.53 8.36 12.07
N SER A 297 -30.36 7.82 13.28
CA SER A 297 -30.09 6.39 13.46
C SER A 297 -31.21 5.48 12.95
N VAL A 298 -32.48 5.92 13.11
CA VAL A 298 -33.65 5.21 12.57
C VAL A 298 -33.77 5.42 11.08
N GLY A 299 -33.48 6.63 10.58
CA GLY A 299 -33.38 6.88 9.13
C GLY A 299 -32.34 6.00 8.44
N ASP A 300 -31.17 5.81 9.06
CA ASP A 300 -30.13 4.90 8.56
C ASP A 300 -30.63 3.45 8.50
N GLU A 301 -31.41 3.00 9.49
CA GLU A 301 -32.02 1.68 9.45
C GLU A 301 -33.07 1.57 8.33
N VAL A 302 -33.89 2.60 8.13
CA VAL A 302 -34.84 2.67 7.00
C VAL A 302 -34.10 2.51 5.69
N LEU A 303 -33.03 3.27 5.46
CA LEU A 303 -32.24 3.18 4.23
C LEU A 303 -31.63 1.79 4.03
N ARG A 304 -31.14 1.14 5.09
CA ARG A 304 -30.63 -0.24 5.03
C ARG A 304 -31.71 -1.26 4.70
N ARG A 305 -32.93 -1.08 5.22
CA ARG A 305 -34.06 -1.99 4.94
C ARG A 305 -34.56 -1.81 3.50
N VAL A 306 -34.71 -0.57 3.06
CA VAL A 306 -35.09 -0.24 1.68
C VAL A 306 -34.04 -0.74 0.70
N SER A 307 -32.75 -0.53 0.97
CA SER A 307 -31.68 -1.00 0.10
C SER A 307 -31.66 -2.51 -0.05
N ARG A 308 -31.87 -3.27 1.04
CA ARG A 308 -32.01 -4.74 0.98
C ARG A 308 -33.21 -5.15 0.13
N THR A 309 -34.38 -4.53 0.34
CA THR A 309 -35.56 -4.81 -0.48
C THR A 309 -35.32 -4.55 -1.96
N LEU A 310 -34.59 -3.48 -2.30
CA LEU A 310 -34.24 -3.17 -3.69
C LEU A 310 -33.20 -4.16 -4.24
N LYS A 311 -32.17 -4.55 -3.47
CA LYS A 311 -31.20 -5.57 -3.89
C LYS A 311 -31.91 -6.91 -4.11
N ASP A 312 -32.73 -7.37 -3.18
CA ASP A 312 -33.49 -8.63 -3.33
C ASP A 312 -34.43 -8.61 -4.55
N ALA A 313 -34.91 -7.43 -4.96
CA ALA A 313 -35.80 -7.28 -6.11
C ALA A 313 -35.06 -7.16 -7.46
N PHE A 314 -33.81 -6.68 -7.48
CA PHE A 314 -33.16 -6.21 -8.71
C PHE A 314 -31.69 -6.63 -8.91
N ASP A 315 -30.98 -7.16 -7.91
CA ASP A 315 -29.52 -7.42 -7.98
C ASP A 315 -29.15 -8.52 -9.01
N ASP A 316 -30.04 -9.48 -9.25
CA ASP A 316 -29.83 -10.57 -10.23
C ASP A 316 -29.90 -10.09 -11.69
N GLU A 317 -30.62 -8.99 -11.94
CA GLU A 317 -30.96 -8.53 -13.30
C GLU A 317 -30.55 -7.09 -13.59
N GLY A 318 -30.03 -6.36 -12.59
CA GLY A 318 -29.88 -4.92 -12.65
C GLY A 318 -28.85 -4.33 -11.71
N LEU A 319 -28.67 -3.02 -11.86
CA LEU A 319 -27.74 -2.23 -11.05
C LEU A 319 -28.54 -1.41 -10.05
N VAL A 320 -28.33 -1.64 -8.75
CA VAL A 320 -28.99 -0.86 -7.68
C VAL A 320 -28.02 0.16 -7.11
N CYS A 321 -28.40 1.44 -7.13
CA CYS A 321 -27.59 2.56 -6.70
C CYS A 321 -28.31 3.41 -5.65
N ARG A 322 -27.59 3.88 -4.64
CA ARG A 322 -28.04 5.02 -3.83
C ARG A 322 -27.58 6.30 -4.52
N TYR A 323 -28.52 7.04 -5.11
CA TYR A 323 -28.22 8.17 -5.99
C TYR A 323 -27.84 9.43 -5.19
N GLY A 324 -28.53 9.66 -4.07
CA GLY A 324 -28.25 10.76 -3.13
C GLY A 324 -29.26 10.77 -1.99
N GLY A 325 -28.83 11.02 -0.75
CA GLY A 325 -29.73 11.11 0.41
C GLY A 325 -30.64 9.89 0.57
N GLU A 326 -31.93 10.07 0.28
CA GLU A 326 -33.01 9.08 0.35
C GLU A 326 -33.41 8.47 -1.02
N GLU A 327 -32.74 8.88 -2.08
CA GLU A 327 -33.03 8.50 -3.47
C GLU A 327 -32.21 7.29 -3.93
N PHE A 328 -32.87 6.37 -4.62
CA PHE A 328 -32.25 5.20 -5.24
C PHE A 328 -32.52 5.18 -6.73
N CYS A 329 -31.54 4.72 -7.50
CA CYS A 329 -31.66 4.58 -8.95
C CYS A 329 -31.38 3.12 -9.33
N VAL A 330 -32.21 2.55 -10.19
CA VAL A 330 -32.06 1.18 -10.67
C VAL A 330 -32.02 1.17 -12.18
N ALA A 331 -31.02 0.48 -12.75
CA ALA A 331 -30.93 0.24 -14.18
C ALA A 331 -31.12 -1.24 -14.48
N LEU A 332 -32.00 -1.57 -15.43
CA LEU A 332 -32.36 -2.94 -15.80
C LEU A 332 -32.02 -3.21 -17.27
N PRO A 333 -30.81 -3.71 -17.57
CA PRO A 333 -30.43 -4.11 -18.92
C PRO A 333 -31.23 -5.32 -19.37
N GLY A 334 -31.77 -5.28 -20.59
CA GLY A 334 -32.56 -6.36 -21.17
C GLY A 334 -34.04 -6.38 -20.76
N VAL A 335 -34.48 -5.49 -19.87
CA VAL A 335 -35.86 -5.43 -19.38
C VAL A 335 -36.64 -4.32 -20.10
N ALA A 336 -37.83 -4.65 -20.61
CA ALA A 336 -38.71 -3.71 -21.28
C ALA A 336 -39.55 -2.88 -20.28
N LEU A 337 -40.08 -1.74 -20.73
CA LEU A 337 -40.81 -0.78 -19.89
C LEU A 337 -41.95 -1.39 -19.05
N GLU A 338 -42.77 -2.25 -19.67
CA GLU A 338 -43.93 -2.88 -19.01
C GLU A 338 -43.49 -3.80 -17.87
N GLU A 339 -42.48 -4.63 -18.11
CA GLU A 339 -41.91 -5.52 -17.09
C GLU A 339 -41.22 -4.71 -15.98
N ALA A 340 -40.47 -3.67 -16.35
CA ALA A 340 -39.83 -2.77 -15.39
C ALA A 340 -40.87 -2.07 -14.49
N SER A 341 -42.00 -1.63 -15.04
CA SER A 341 -43.11 -1.03 -14.29
C SER A 341 -43.75 -2.01 -13.30
N GLN A 342 -43.95 -3.26 -13.72
CA GLN A 342 -44.49 -4.31 -12.84
C GLN A 342 -43.53 -4.62 -11.69
N LYS A 343 -42.22 -4.71 -11.97
CA LYS A 343 -41.20 -4.91 -10.93
C LYS A 343 -41.10 -3.69 -9.99
N ALA A 344 -41.22 -2.47 -10.53
CA ALA A 344 -41.28 -1.24 -9.73
C ALA A 344 -42.46 -1.27 -8.73
N GLU A 345 -43.66 -1.64 -9.18
CA GLU A 345 -44.84 -1.70 -8.32
C GLU A 345 -44.75 -2.82 -7.28
N ALA A 346 -44.12 -3.95 -7.63
CA ALA A 346 -43.81 -5.00 -6.65
C ALA A 346 -42.83 -4.51 -5.58
N ALA A 347 -41.75 -3.82 -5.98
CA ALA A 347 -40.79 -3.23 -5.05
C ALA A 347 -41.44 -2.17 -4.14
N ARG A 348 -42.33 -1.31 -4.69
CA ARG A 348 -43.10 -0.33 -3.92
C ARG A 348 -43.91 -0.98 -2.80
N LYS A 349 -44.67 -2.04 -3.13
CA LYS A 349 -45.47 -2.80 -2.15
C LYS A 349 -44.60 -3.48 -1.11
N SER A 350 -43.43 -4.00 -1.50
CA SER A 350 -42.47 -4.59 -0.57
C SER A 350 -41.91 -3.53 0.40
N ILE A 351 -41.61 -2.32 -0.08
CA ILE A 351 -41.20 -1.19 0.77
C ILE A 351 -42.32 -0.81 1.75
N GLU A 352 -43.57 -0.75 1.28
CA GLU A 352 -44.75 -0.47 2.10
C GLU A 352 -45.01 -1.53 3.18
N ALA A 353 -44.59 -2.77 2.92
CA ALA A 353 -44.69 -3.89 3.86
C ALA A 353 -43.57 -3.89 4.93
N ILE A 354 -42.50 -3.09 4.77
CA ILE A 354 -41.42 -3.03 5.76
C ILE A 354 -41.97 -2.58 7.12
N ARG A 355 -41.59 -3.31 8.17
CA ARG A 355 -41.85 -2.97 9.57
C ARG A 355 -40.52 -2.89 10.30
N LEU A 356 -40.34 -1.84 11.10
CA LEU A 356 -39.22 -1.72 12.02
C LEU A 356 -39.65 -2.21 13.40
N ASP A 357 -38.74 -2.81 14.16
CA ASP A 357 -39.03 -3.28 15.51
C ASP A 357 -39.19 -2.10 16.50
N ASN A 358 -38.50 -0.99 16.24
CA ASN A 358 -38.61 0.24 17.00
C ASN A 358 -38.37 1.46 16.08
N PRO A 359 -39.40 2.26 15.72
CA PRO A 359 -40.80 2.22 16.15
C PRO A 359 -41.67 1.31 15.26
N ALA A 360 -42.48 0.45 15.88
CA ALA A 360 -43.38 -0.49 15.17
C ALA A 360 -44.50 0.19 14.34
N GLU A 361 -44.79 1.45 14.65
CA GLU A 361 -45.83 2.25 13.99
C GLU A 361 -45.35 2.91 12.70
N LEU A 362 -44.03 2.94 12.42
CA LEU A 362 -43.50 3.57 11.23
C LEU A 362 -43.99 2.83 9.97
N ARG A 363 -44.60 3.60 9.07
CA ARG A 363 -44.98 3.15 7.72
C ARG A 363 -44.10 3.85 6.71
N LEU A 364 -43.48 3.08 5.84
CA LEU A 364 -42.66 3.58 4.74
C LEU A 364 -43.49 3.54 3.46
N THR A 365 -43.39 4.55 2.63
CA THR A 365 -43.92 4.54 1.26
C THR A 365 -42.85 5.05 0.32
N ALA A 366 -42.97 4.70 -0.96
CA ALA A 366 -42.02 5.15 -1.98
C ALA A 366 -42.76 5.61 -3.23
N SER A 367 -42.25 6.70 -3.81
CA SER A 367 -42.63 7.16 -5.13
C SER A 367 -41.58 6.69 -6.13
N ILE A 368 -42.03 6.25 -7.32
CA ILE A 368 -41.13 5.66 -8.32
C ILE A 368 -41.44 6.22 -9.71
N GLY A 369 -40.41 6.66 -10.42
CA GLY A 369 -40.46 7.02 -11.82
C GLY A 369 -39.78 5.97 -12.70
N VAL A 370 -40.38 5.61 -13.83
CA VAL A 370 -39.89 4.55 -14.73
C VAL A 370 -39.80 5.07 -16.17
N THR A 371 -38.67 4.81 -16.85
CA THR A 371 -38.48 5.10 -18.27
C THR A 371 -37.69 3.98 -18.95
N ASP A 372 -37.62 3.98 -20.28
CA ASP A 372 -36.80 3.07 -21.07
C ASP A 372 -36.19 3.77 -22.30
N LEU A 373 -35.43 3.01 -23.10
CA LEU A 373 -34.80 3.52 -24.33
C LEU A 373 -35.79 3.91 -25.45
N THR A 374 -37.06 3.50 -25.40
CA THR A 374 -38.02 3.80 -26.47
C THR A 374 -38.33 5.30 -26.57
N PHE A 375 -38.15 6.02 -25.47
CA PHE A 375 -38.28 7.49 -25.38
C PHE A 375 -37.02 8.26 -25.82
N LYS A 376 -36.04 7.57 -26.44
CA LYS A 376 -34.90 8.18 -27.16
C LYS A 376 -34.10 9.19 -26.33
N ALA A 377 -33.80 8.86 -25.08
CA ALA A 377 -32.87 9.65 -24.28
C ALA A 377 -31.51 9.77 -25.00
N PRO A 378 -30.92 10.98 -25.14
CA PRO A 378 -29.65 11.18 -25.86
C PRO A 378 -28.41 10.73 -25.06
N SER A 379 -28.55 10.49 -23.76
CA SER A 379 -27.47 10.07 -22.88
C SER A 379 -28.00 9.32 -21.66
N PRO A 380 -27.16 8.56 -20.94
CA PRO A 380 -27.51 7.94 -19.66
C PRO A 380 -28.06 8.94 -18.64
N GLN A 381 -27.47 10.14 -18.57
CA GLN A 381 -27.95 11.18 -17.68
C GLN A 381 -29.35 11.66 -18.09
N ALA A 382 -29.60 11.88 -19.39
CA ALA A 382 -30.93 12.27 -19.86
C ALA A 382 -32.00 11.18 -19.62
N MET A 383 -31.60 9.90 -19.63
CA MET A 383 -32.47 8.79 -19.26
C MET A 383 -32.83 8.83 -17.77
N ILE A 384 -31.88 9.15 -16.91
CA ILE A 384 -32.14 9.38 -15.48
C ILE A 384 -33.05 10.60 -15.29
N ASP A 385 -32.81 11.70 -16.02
CA ASP A 385 -33.65 12.90 -15.94
C ASP A 385 -35.11 12.62 -16.37
N GLN A 386 -35.33 11.69 -17.32
CA GLN A 386 -36.66 11.21 -17.68
C GLN A 386 -37.32 10.43 -16.53
N ALA A 387 -36.58 9.53 -15.88
CA ALA A 387 -37.07 8.81 -14.70
C ALA A 387 -37.38 9.78 -13.53
N ASP A 388 -36.55 10.80 -13.33
CA ASP A 388 -36.76 11.84 -12.32
C ASP A 388 -38.01 12.69 -12.59
N LYS A 389 -38.27 13.06 -13.85
CA LYS A 389 -39.55 13.72 -14.24
C LYS A 389 -40.76 12.88 -13.84
N CYS A 390 -40.68 11.56 -14.00
CA CYS A 390 -41.76 10.64 -13.60
C CYS A 390 -41.88 10.56 -12.08
N LEU A 391 -40.77 10.50 -11.37
CA LEU A 391 -40.74 10.53 -9.92
C LEU A 391 -41.40 11.82 -9.37
N TYR A 392 -41.09 12.96 -9.98
CA TYR A 392 -41.73 14.23 -9.64
C TYR A 392 -43.25 14.17 -9.88
N ALA A 393 -43.70 13.62 -11.01
CA ALA A 393 -45.11 13.43 -11.28
C ALA A 393 -45.77 12.53 -10.21
N ALA A 394 -45.14 11.42 -9.82
CA ALA A 394 -45.59 10.54 -8.75
C ALA A 394 -45.75 11.29 -7.41
N LYS A 395 -44.77 12.13 -7.04
CA LYS A 395 -44.83 12.97 -5.84
C LYS A 395 -45.98 13.98 -5.88
N SER A 396 -46.23 14.60 -7.04
CA SER A 396 -47.29 15.60 -7.22
C SER A 396 -48.70 15.00 -7.25
N GLN A 397 -48.84 13.74 -7.67
CA GLN A 397 -50.11 13.02 -7.82
C GLN A 397 -50.53 12.25 -6.56
N GLY A 398 -49.88 12.48 -5.41
CA GLY A 398 -50.27 11.86 -4.13
C GLY A 398 -49.26 10.90 -3.53
N ARG A 399 -48.06 10.75 -4.10
CA ARG A 399 -46.99 9.83 -3.65
C ARG A 399 -47.40 8.36 -3.65
N ASN A 400 -46.55 7.48 -3.08
CA ASN A 400 -46.80 6.05 -2.95
C ASN A 400 -47.30 5.37 -4.24
N GLN A 401 -46.68 5.69 -5.38
CA GLN A 401 -47.10 5.19 -6.68
C GLN A 401 -45.95 5.12 -7.69
N VAL A 402 -46.16 4.33 -8.74
CA VAL A 402 -45.28 4.24 -9.90
C VAL A 402 -45.85 5.06 -11.04
N VAL A 403 -45.03 5.93 -11.63
CA VAL A 403 -45.37 6.68 -12.84
C VAL A 403 -44.40 6.31 -13.95
N VAL A 404 -44.95 5.97 -15.12
CA VAL A 404 -44.21 5.59 -16.32
C VAL A 404 -44.09 6.79 -17.25
N PHE A 405 -42.90 7.01 -17.82
CA PHE A 405 -42.65 8.11 -18.74
C PHE A 405 -43.57 7.99 -19.96
N ASN A 406 -44.10 9.13 -20.39
CA ASN A 406 -44.90 9.24 -21.60
C ASN A 406 -44.76 10.66 -22.18
N ASP A 407 -45.18 10.83 -23.43
CA ASP A 407 -45.09 12.12 -24.14
C ASP A 407 -45.91 13.24 -23.44
N GLU A 408 -46.94 12.89 -22.67
CA GLU A 408 -47.72 13.87 -21.91
C GLU A 408 -46.95 14.37 -20.69
N ILE A 409 -46.20 13.52 -19.99
CA ILE A 409 -45.31 13.90 -18.88
C ILE A 409 -44.19 14.78 -19.41
N ASP A 410 -43.65 14.48 -20.59
CA ASP A 410 -42.66 15.35 -21.22
C ASP A 410 -43.25 16.73 -21.56
N ARG A 411 -44.51 16.81 -22.01
CA ARG A 411 -45.21 18.08 -22.29
C ARG A 411 -45.71 18.83 -21.05
N LEU A 412 -46.23 18.12 -20.05
CA LEU A 412 -46.60 18.64 -18.73
C LEU A 412 -45.36 19.19 -18.04
N SER A 413 -44.21 18.53 -18.26
CA SER A 413 -42.92 19.11 -17.96
C SER A 413 -42.75 20.36 -18.82
N ILE A 414 -42.85 20.39 -20.16
CA ILE A 414 -42.63 21.63 -20.96
C ILE A 414 -43.49 22.84 -20.55
N ASP A 415 -44.77 22.70 -20.20
CA ASP A 415 -45.60 23.85 -19.76
C ASP A 415 -45.35 24.21 -18.29
N SER A 416 -45.07 23.22 -17.44
CA SER A 416 -44.53 23.47 -16.09
C SER A 416 -43.07 23.89 -16.11
N LEU A 417 -42.35 23.67 -17.22
CA LEU A 417 -40.93 23.96 -17.47
C LEU A 417 -40.83 25.30 -18.15
N LYS A 418 -41.84 25.80 -18.88
CA LYS A 418 -41.97 27.22 -19.27
C LYS A 418 -42.36 28.08 -18.06
N ALA A 419 -43.13 27.53 -17.13
CA ALA A 419 -43.29 28.10 -15.79
C ALA A 419 -42.07 27.87 -14.86
N ARG A 420 -41.11 27.01 -15.23
CA ARG A 420 -39.82 26.80 -14.50
C ARG A 420 -38.56 27.25 -15.26
N HIS A 421 -38.69 27.89 -16.43
CA HIS A 421 -37.56 28.42 -17.23
C HIS A 421 -37.66 29.93 -17.42
N THR A 422 -38.37 30.64 -16.53
CA THR A 422 -38.01 32.03 -16.21
C THR A 422 -37.79 32.09 -14.70
N PRO A 423 -36.57 32.40 -14.23
CA PRO A 423 -36.10 32.05 -12.89
C PRO A 423 -36.55 33.08 -11.84
N THR A 424 -37.59 32.79 -11.05
CA THR A 424 -37.95 33.49 -9.79
C THR A 424 -39.08 32.70 -9.13
N SER A 425 -39.09 32.23 -7.88
CA SER A 425 -38.18 32.26 -6.73
C SER A 425 -38.89 31.52 -5.58
N LEU A 426 -38.25 30.52 -5.00
CA LEU A 426 -38.00 30.36 -3.56
C LEU A 426 -36.70 29.52 -3.48
N PRO A 427 -35.73 29.91 -2.64
CA PRO A 427 -34.32 29.79 -2.97
C PRO A 427 -33.83 28.35 -3.01
N GLU A 428 -32.91 28.11 -3.94
CA GLU A 428 -31.85 27.13 -3.79
C GLU A 428 -31.47 27.00 -2.31
N LEU A 429 -31.71 25.81 -1.73
CA LEU A 429 -30.77 25.27 -0.76
C LEU A 429 -29.43 25.20 -1.51
N SER A 430 -28.67 26.28 -1.32
CA SER A 430 -27.23 26.38 -1.41
C SER A 430 -26.59 25.04 -1.81
N GLN A 431 -26.11 24.96 -3.06
CA GLN A 431 -24.89 24.19 -3.30
C GLN A 431 -23.78 24.92 -2.54
N GLU A 432 -23.73 24.65 -1.24
CA GLU A 432 -22.75 25.20 -0.33
C GLU A 432 -21.38 24.85 -0.88
N ILE A 433 -20.57 25.89 -1.09
CA ILE A 433 -19.16 25.72 -1.42
C ILE A 433 -18.54 25.16 -0.13
N PRO A 434 -18.11 23.89 -0.06
CA PRO A 434 -17.66 23.34 1.20
C PRO A 434 -16.34 24.01 1.57
N PHE A 435 -16.33 24.83 2.62
CA PHE A 435 -15.16 25.62 2.99
C PHE A 435 -13.91 24.75 3.18
N HIS A 436 -14.07 23.57 3.79
CA HIS A 436 -12.98 22.62 4.00
C HIS A 436 -12.34 22.14 2.69
N ALA A 437 -13.11 21.99 1.61
CA ALA A 437 -12.60 21.60 0.30
C ALA A 437 -11.79 22.74 -0.34
N ALA A 438 -12.29 23.99 -0.26
CA ALA A 438 -11.56 25.18 -0.71
C ALA A 438 -10.25 25.34 0.07
N MET A 439 -10.30 25.19 1.39
CA MET A 439 -9.13 25.27 2.25
C MET A 439 -8.14 24.12 2.04
N GLY A 440 -8.61 22.91 1.72
CA GLY A 440 -7.76 21.79 1.33
C GLY A 440 -6.93 22.11 0.09
N LEU A 441 -7.56 22.71 -0.94
CA LEU A 441 -6.87 23.14 -2.17
C LEU A 441 -5.88 24.27 -1.91
N VAL A 442 -6.26 25.28 -1.11
CA VAL A 442 -5.35 26.38 -0.73
C VAL A 442 -4.17 25.86 0.11
N SER A 443 -4.39 24.85 0.96
CA SER A 443 -3.33 24.22 1.76
C SER A 443 -2.38 23.41 0.89
N ALA A 444 -2.89 22.66 -0.09
CA ALA A 444 -2.07 21.98 -1.09
C ALA A 444 -1.23 22.97 -1.91
N LEU A 445 -1.82 24.10 -2.30
CA LEU A 445 -1.09 25.18 -2.95
C LEU A 445 -0.02 25.79 -2.02
N ALA A 446 -0.31 25.97 -0.74
CA ALA A 446 0.63 26.55 0.23
C ALA A 446 1.88 25.70 0.45
N TYR A 447 1.75 24.36 0.37
CA TYR A 447 2.89 23.44 0.45
C TYR A 447 3.83 23.57 -0.75
N ARG A 448 3.27 23.90 -1.92
CA ARG A 448 4.03 24.03 -3.17
C ARG A 448 4.55 25.45 -3.43
N ASP A 449 3.74 26.45 -3.12
CA ASP A 449 4.01 27.88 -3.29
C ASP A 449 3.30 28.68 -2.18
N THR A 450 4.01 28.84 -1.07
CA THR A 450 3.53 29.58 0.11
C THR A 450 3.23 31.05 -0.21
N ALA A 451 3.96 31.66 -1.16
CA ALA A 451 3.78 33.07 -1.51
C ALA A 451 2.46 33.30 -2.24
N THR A 452 2.13 32.46 -3.22
CA THR A 452 0.83 32.50 -3.91
C THR A 452 -0.32 32.20 -2.95
N ALA A 453 -0.22 31.19 -2.09
CA ALA A 453 -1.28 30.90 -1.13
C ALA A 453 -1.51 32.05 -0.14
N SER A 454 -0.44 32.71 0.33
CA SER A 454 -0.54 33.90 1.19
C SER A 454 -1.20 35.07 0.46
N HIS A 455 -0.90 35.25 -0.83
CA HIS A 455 -1.53 36.23 -1.70
C HIS A 455 -3.04 35.98 -1.85
N CYS A 456 -3.47 34.76 -2.19
CA CYS A 456 -4.88 34.42 -2.31
C CYS A 456 -5.67 34.74 -1.02
N ARG A 457 -5.08 34.50 0.16
CA ARG A 457 -5.69 34.83 1.46
C ARG A 457 -5.83 36.33 1.69
N ARG A 458 -4.78 37.12 1.40
CA ARG A 458 -4.85 38.58 1.54
C ARG A 458 -5.88 39.17 0.58
N VAL A 459 -5.92 38.69 -0.66
CA VAL A 459 -6.92 39.09 -1.65
C VAL A 459 -8.34 38.74 -1.19
N ALA A 460 -8.55 37.57 -0.60
CA ALA A 460 -9.85 37.20 -0.02
C ALA A 460 -10.29 38.16 1.09
N ASN A 461 -9.40 38.50 2.02
CA ASN A 461 -9.70 39.46 3.09
C ASN A 461 -10.04 40.86 2.55
N LEU A 462 -9.29 41.31 1.53
CA LEU A 462 -9.57 42.59 0.85
C LEU A 462 -10.91 42.57 0.13
N CYS A 463 -11.26 41.45 -0.52
CA CYS A 463 -12.54 41.29 -1.19
C CYS A 463 -13.70 41.32 -0.21
N VAL A 464 -13.63 40.59 0.90
CA VAL A 464 -14.66 40.57 1.96
C VAL A 464 -14.84 41.98 2.52
N THR A 465 -13.73 42.67 2.81
CA THR A 465 -13.77 44.04 3.33
C THR A 465 -14.44 44.98 2.33
N ALA A 466 -14.02 44.95 1.07
CA ALA A 466 -14.53 45.84 0.03
C ALA A 466 -15.95 45.50 -0.45
N ALA A 467 -16.41 44.26 -0.20
CA ALA A 467 -17.78 43.82 -0.48
C ALA A 467 -18.80 44.38 0.52
N ALA A 468 -18.32 44.90 1.66
CA ALA A 468 -19.18 45.53 2.67
C ALA A 468 -20.09 46.58 2.02
N ARG A 469 -21.40 46.44 2.23
CA ARG A 469 -22.46 47.32 1.70
C ARG A 469 -22.66 47.25 0.17
N LEU A 470 -21.94 46.40 -0.56
CA LEU A 470 -22.12 46.15 -1.99
C LEU A 470 -22.77 44.80 -2.30
N LEU A 471 -22.42 43.77 -1.54
CA LEU A 471 -22.92 42.41 -1.70
C LEU A 471 -23.67 41.96 -0.43
N ASP A 472 -24.60 41.03 -0.60
CA ASP A 472 -25.18 40.29 0.51
C ASP A 472 -24.18 39.26 1.06
N GLN A 473 -24.54 38.59 2.15
CA GLN A 473 -23.63 37.69 2.84
C GLN A 473 -23.28 36.45 2.01
N ARG A 474 -24.26 35.91 1.29
CA ARG A 474 -24.07 34.78 0.36
C ARG A 474 -23.11 35.14 -0.78
N SER A 475 -23.34 36.22 -1.53
CA SER A 475 -22.42 36.60 -2.61
C SER A 475 -21.06 37.06 -2.08
N THR A 476 -20.99 37.58 -0.84
CA THR A 476 -19.70 37.87 -0.17
C THR A 476 -18.92 36.58 0.10
N TYR A 477 -19.59 35.52 0.57
CA TYR A 477 -18.97 34.21 0.77
C TYR A 477 -18.49 33.59 -0.54
N VAL A 478 -19.32 33.62 -1.59
CA VAL A 478 -18.93 33.13 -2.92
C VAL A 478 -17.72 33.90 -3.48
N LEU A 479 -17.70 35.23 -3.31
CA LEU A 479 -16.55 36.07 -3.66
C LEU A 479 -15.30 35.70 -2.85
N GLU A 480 -15.43 35.45 -1.55
CA GLU A 480 -14.32 35.02 -0.68
C GLU A 480 -13.72 33.70 -1.18
N MET A 481 -14.57 32.71 -1.48
CA MET A 481 -14.15 31.43 -2.04
C MET A 481 -13.50 31.59 -3.42
N ALA A 482 -14.06 32.47 -4.26
CA ALA A 482 -13.46 32.79 -5.56
C ALA A 482 -12.08 33.42 -5.40
N ALA A 483 -11.92 34.33 -4.43
CA ALA A 483 -10.65 34.99 -4.14
C ALA A 483 -9.59 34.03 -3.57
N LEU A 484 -9.99 33.05 -2.75
CA LEU A 484 -9.08 32.02 -2.27
C LEU A 484 -8.60 31.09 -3.40
N LEU A 485 -9.46 30.84 -4.39
CA LEU A 485 -9.21 29.86 -5.45
C LEU A 485 -8.77 30.46 -6.79
N HIS A 486 -8.76 31.78 -6.95
CA HIS A 486 -8.57 32.45 -8.25
C HIS A 486 -7.26 32.05 -8.96
N ASP A 487 -6.23 31.73 -8.16
CA ASP A 487 -4.88 31.42 -8.63
C ASP A 487 -4.53 29.91 -8.45
N ILE A 488 -5.51 29.06 -8.12
CA ILE A 488 -5.28 27.63 -7.81
C ILE A 488 -4.65 26.87 -8.97
N GLY A 489 -4.92 27.30 -10.21
CA GLY A 489 -4.37 26.68 -11.42
C GLY A 489 -2.84 26.69 -11.51
N LYS A 490 -2.15 27.52 -10.71
CA LYS A 490 -0.68 27.48 -10.58
C LYS A 490 -0.17 26.14 -10.05
N ILE A 491 -1.02 25.36 -9.36
CA ILE A 491 -0.70 24.00 -8.92
C ILE A 491 -0.43 23.02 -10.06
N ALA A 492 -0.71 23.37 -11.32
CA ALA A 492 -0.43 22.52 -12.48
C ALA A 492 0.82 22.95 -13.27
N LEU A 493 1.46 24.07 -12.92
CA LEU A 493 2.66 24.55 -13.60
C LEU A 493 3.91 23.83 -13.08
N PRO A 494 4.89 23.44 -13.91
CA PRO A 494 6.18 22.90 -13.46
C PRO A 494 6.97 23.83 -12.52
N ASP A 495 7.73 23.29 -11.56
CA ASP A 495 8.44 24.09 -10.55
C ASP A 495 9.55 24.98 -11.16
N ASP A 496 10.20 24.51 -12.23
CA ASP A 496 11.22 25.25 -12.98
C ASP A 496 10.68 26.48 -13.71
N ILE A 497 9.35 26.53 -13.93
CA ILE A 497 8.64 27.70 -14.46
C ILE A 497 8.08 28.55 -13.32
N LEU A 498 7.48 27.92 -12.30
CA LEU A 498 6.83 28.61 -11.19
C LEU A 498 7.82 29.35 -10.28
N GLN A 499 9.00 28.78 -10.03
CA GLN A 499 10.01 29.32 -9.10
C GLN A 499 11.19 30.02 -9.82
N LYS A 500 11.07 30.30 -11.13
CA LYS A 500 12.18 30.81 -11.94
C LYS A 500 12.58 32.24 -11.52
N PRO A 501 13.86 32.50 -11.15
CA PRO A 501 14.32 33.81 -10.69
C PRO A 501 14.62 34.83 -11.80
N GLY A 502 14.08 34.65 -13.01
CA GLY A 502 14.41 35.46 -14.19
C GLY A 502 13.31 35.47 -15.25
N PRO A 503 13.46 36.26 -16.33
CA PRO A 503 12.41 36.42 -17.33
C PRO A 503 12.04 35.10 -18.00
N LEU A 504 10.74 34.91 -18.20
CA LEU A 504 10.16 33.72 -18.81
C LEU A 504 10.32 33.78 -20.33
N THR A 505 10.63 32.64 -20.95
CA THR A 505 10.66 32.55 -22.41
C THR A 505 9.25 32.62 -23.00
N PRO A 506 9.07 32.94 -24.29
CA PRO A 506 7.76 32.97 -24.92
C PRO A 506 6.97 31.65 -24.79
N ASP A 507 7.65 30.50 -24.80
CA ASP A 507 7.02 29.19 -24.60
C ASP A 507 6.61 28.96 -23.13
N GLN A 508 7.40 29.44 -22.17
CA GLN A 508 7.04 29.43 -20.75
C GLN A 508 5.83 30.35 -20.48
N TRP A 509 5.73 31.50 -21.15
CA TRP A 509 4.56 32.37 -21.10
C TRP A 509 3.28 31.68 -21.59
N ARG A 510 3.35 30.85 -22.65
CA ARG A 510 2.21 30.05 -23.10
C ARG A 510 1.78 29.00 -22.08
N LEU A 511 2.73 28.43 -21.33
CA LEU A 511 2.43 27.47 -20.26
C LEU A 511 1.77 28.15 -19.07
N ILE A 512 2.24 29.33 -18.67
CA ILE A 512 1.59 30.13 -17.65
C ILE A 512 0.18 30.51 -18.09
N ALA A 513 -0.06 30.91 -19.33
CA ALA A 513 -1.40 31.25 -19.81
C ALA A 513 -2.43 30.10 -19.65
N LYS A 514 -1.97 28.83 -19.54
CA LYS A 514 -2.86 27.68 -19.29
C LYS A 514 -3.36 27.59 -17.85
N HIS A 515 -2.67 28.20 -16.88
CA HIS A 515 -3.04 28.08 -15.46
C HIS A 515 -4.46 28.59 -15.19
N HIS A 516 -4.88 29.67 -15.89
CA HIS A 516 -6.24 30.20 -15.77
C HIS A 516 -7.30 29.15 -16.16
N ARG A 517 -7.11 28.48 -17.30
CA ARG A 517 -8.02 27.43 -17.76
C ARG A 517 -8.05 26.25 -16.79
N ILE A 518 -6.89 25.81 -16.32
CA ILE A 518 -6.77 24.70 -15.36
C ILE A 518 -7.43 25.07 -14.02
N GLY A 519 -7.27 26.31 -13.55
CA GLY A 519 -7.93 26.80 -12.35
C GLY A 519 -9.45 26.75 -12.46
N VAL A 520 -10.01 27.19 -13.60
CA VAL A 520 -11.44 27.08 -13.88
C VAL A 520 -11.90 25.62 -13.95
N GLU A 521 -11.13 24.73 -14.58
CA GLU A 521 -11.43 23.29 -14.64
C GLU A 521 -11.45 22.65 -13.23
N ILE A 522 -10.47 22.97 -12.37
CA ILE A 522 -10.41 22.48 -10.98
C ILE A 522 -11.61 22.96 -10.17
N VAL A 523 -11.92 24.27 -10.24
CA VAL A 523 -13.02 24.87 -9.47
C VAL A 523 -14.37 24.31 -9.93
N SER A 524 -14.58 24.22 -11.25
CA SER A 524 -15.79 23.66 -11.84
C SER A 524 -16.00 22.19 -11.47
N GLY A 525 -14.95 21.37 -11.57
CA GLY A 525 -15.03 19.94 -11.22
C GLY A 525 -15.16 19.65 -9.72
N THR A 526 -14.78 20.59 -8.84
CA THR A 526 -14.80 20.38 -7.39
C THR A 526 -16.08 20.91 -6.75
N PHE A 527 -16.46 22.16 -7.03
CA PHE A 527 -17.49 22.88 -6.26
C PHE A 527 -18.86 22.87 -6.93
N HIS A 528 -18.94 22.59 -8.23
CA HIS A 528 -20.17 22.59 -9.02
C HIS A 528 -21.05 23.86 -8.90
N ASN A 529 -20.50 24.96 -8.36
CA ASN A 529 -21.20 26.21 -8.12
C ASN A 529 -20.98 27.17 -9.31
N ALA A 530 -22.07 27.49 -10.02
CA ALA A 530 -22.00 28.29 -11.25
C ALA A 530 -21.51 29.72 -11.02
N GLU A 531 -21.91 30.36 -9.92
CA GLU A 531 -21.51 31.73 -9.58
C GLU A 531 -20.01 31.80 -9.27
N LEU A 532 -19.50 30.89 -8.44
CA LEU A 532 -18.07 30.75 -8.14
C LEU A 532 -17.25 30.54 -9.42
N CYS A 533 -17.68 29.61 -10.27
CA CYS A 533 -16.99 29.30 -11.52
C CYS A 533 -16.98 30.50 -12.46
N GLU A 534 -18.09 31.24 -12.54
CA GLU A 534 -18.17 32.43 -13.37
C GLU A 534 -17.25 33.55 -12.86
N ILE A 535 -17.17 33.76 -11.55
CA ILE A 535 -16.28 34.75 -10.96
C ILE A 535 -14.82 34.41 -11.27
N VAL A 536 -14.38 33.18 -10.97
CA VAL A 536 -13.00 32.74 -11.24
C VAL A 536 -12.69 32.83 -12.73
N ARG A 537 -13.62 32.41 -13.61
CA ARG A 537 -13.43 32.46 -15.06
C ARG A 537 -13.29 33.88 -15.61
N THR A 538 -14.07 34.83 -15.09
CA THR A 538 -14.20 36.18 -15.66
C THR A 538 -13.37 37.25 -14.95
N HIS A 539 -12.79 36.98 -13.77
CA HIS A 539 -11.98 37.97 -13.04
C HIS A 539 -10.80 38.58 -13.84
N PRO A 540 -10.15 37.92 -14.83
CA PRO A 540 -9.11 38.57 -15.65
C PRO A 540 -9.67 39.49 -16.75
N ALA A 541 -10.99 39.60 -16.88
CA ALA A 541 -11.63 40.45 -17.87
C ALA A 541 -11.38 41.93 -17.56
N TYR A 542 -11.16 42.73 -18.61
CA TYR A 542 -10.95 44.17 -18.46
C TYR A 542 -12.27 44.90 -18.66
N TYR A 543 -12.59 45.82 -17.76
CA TYR A 543 -13.83 46.61 -17.80
C TYR A 543 -14.04 47.32 -19.15
N GLY A 544 -12.98 47.87 -19.75
CA GLY A 544 -12.99 48.55 -21.05
C GLY A 544 -12.94 47.63 -22.28
N GLY A 545 -13.00 46.30 -22.10
CA GLY A 545 -13.16 45.32 -23.18
C GLY A 545 -11.91 44.94 -23.99
N ARG A 546 -10.72 45.43 -23.60
CA ARG A 546 -9.43 45.02 -24.20
C ARG A 546 -8.67 44.04 -23.29
N SER A 547 -9.31 42.95 -22.86
CA SER A 547 -8.62 41.92 -22.08
C SER A 547 -7.58 41.20 -22.93
N LEU A 548 -6.54 40.65 -22.29
CA LEU A 548 -5.51 39.82 -22.92
C LEU A 548 -6.05 38.44 -23.35
N ILE A 549 -7.19 38.02 -22.79
CA ILE A 549 -7.86 36.75 -23.08
C ILE A 549 -9.01 37.02 -24.05
N ALA A 550 -9.08 36.24 -25.13
CA ALA A 550 -10.15 36.33 -26.13
C ALA A 550 -11.52 35.95 -25.52
N ASP A 551 -12.60 36.50 -26.07
CA ASP A 551 -14.00 36.20 -25.71
C ASP A 551 -14.42 36.51 -24.26
N MET A 552 -13.73 37.44 -23.60
CA MET A 552 -14.09 37.89 -22.26
C MET A 552 -15.23 38.92 -22.26
N PRO A 553 -16.15 38.88 -21.27
CA PRO A 553 -17.17 39.91 -21.11
C PRO A 553 -16.54 41.26 -20.77
N SER A 554 -17.24 42.36 -21.05
CA SER A 554 -16.77 43.72 -20.79
C SER A 554 -17.83 44.58 -20.11
N GLY A 555 -17.37 45.65 -19.46
CA GLY A 555 -18.21 46.59 -18.72
C GLY A 555 -19.02 45.89 -17.63
N LYS A 556 -20.32 46.20 -17.58
CA LYS A 556 -21.27 45.65 -16.60
C LYS A 556 -21.65 44.19 -16.86
N LYS A 557 -21.24 43.58 -17.98
CA LYS A 557 -21.44 42.15 -18.23
C LYS A 557 -20.50 41.28 -17.39
N ILE A 558 -19.45 41.86 -16.81
CA ILE A 558 -18.59 41.17 -15.85
C ILE A 558 -19.32 41.17 -14.49
N PRO A 559 -19.44 40.02 -13.80
CA PRO A 559 -20.05 39.95 -12.47
C PRO A 559 -19.45 40.98 -11.51
N LEU A 560 -20.27 41.53 -10.62
CA LEU A 560 -19.83 42.53 -9.64
C LEU A 560 -18.68 41.98 -8.77
N ALA A 561 -18.84 40.76 -8.25
CA ALA A 561 -17.82 40.05 -7.48
C ALA A 561 -16.50 39.89 -8.25
N ALA A 562 -16.56 39.51 -9.54
CA ALA A 562 -15.37 39.38 -10.39
C ALA A 562 -14.64 40.72 -10.58
N ARG A 563 -15.36 41.83 -10.80
CA ARG A 563 -14.77 43.17 -10.92
C ARG A 563 -14.08 43.61 -9.62
N LEU A 564 -14.66 43.27 -8.47
CA LEU A 564 -14.09 43.58 -7.17
C LEU A 564 -12.82 42.75 -6.89
N LEU A 565 -12.86 41.47 -7.24
CA LEU A 565 -11.72 40.55 -7.15
C LEU A 565 -10.53 41.06 -7.97
N THR A 566 -10.72 41.51 -9.21
CA THR A 566 -9.63 42.07 -10.04
C THR A 566 -8.97 43.29 -9.40
N ILE A 567 -9.76 44.15 -8.72
CA ILE A 567 -9.24 45.33 -8.03
C ILE A 567 -8.41 44.92 -6.81
N ALA A 568 -8.94 44.00 -5.98
CA ALA A 568 -8.27 43.51 -4.79
C ALA A 568 -6.98 42.73 -5.11
N ASP A 569 -7.01 41.87 -6.14
CA ASP A 569 -5.84 41.16 -6.66
C ASP A 569 -4.74 42.14 -7.10
N THR A 570 -5.09 43.09 -7.99
CA THR A 570 -4.12 44.10 -8.45
C THR A 570 -3.58 44.92 -7.29
N TYR A 571 -4.42 45.31 -6.33
CA TYR A 571 -3.97 46.06 -5.17
C TYR A 571 -2.92 45.29 -4.36
N ASP A 572 -3.17 44.01 -4.02
CA ASP A 572 -2.21 43.17 -3.28
C ASP A 572 -0.90 42.98 -4.05
N VAL A 573 -0.99 42.78 -5.38
CA VAL A 573 0.17 42.70 -6.29
C VAL A 573 1.04 43.96 -6.22
N ILE A 574 0.42 45.13 -6.05
CA ILE A 574 1.13 46.42 -6.03
C ILE A 574 1.81 46.66 -4.68
N VAL A 575 1.14 46.37 -3.57
CA VAL A 575 1.61 46.71 -2.22
C VAL A 575 2.52 45.64 -1.60
N THR A 576 2.48 44.40 -2.09
CA THR A 576 3.27 43.29 -1.53
C THR A 576 4.64 43.19 -2.19
N ASP A 577 5.68 42.92 -1.39
CA ASP A 577 7.00 42.55 -1.86
C ASP A 577 6.97 41.24 -2.67
N ARG A 578 7.65 41.23 -3.82
CA ARG A 578 7.84 40.05 -4.68
C ARG A 578 9.34 39.77 -4.86
N PRO A 579 9.74 38.54 -5.22
CA PRO A 579 11.16 38.14 -5.32
C PRO A 579 12.05 39.08 -6.16
N HIS A 580 11.48 39.81 -7.12
CA HIS A 580 12.21 40.73 -8.01
C HIS A 580 11.74 42.19 -7.94
N ARG A 581 10.86 42.54 -6.98
CA ARG A 581 10.28 43.88 -6.89
C ARG A 581 9.78 44.18 -5.48
N LYS A 582 10.21 45.30 -4.89
CA LYS A 582 9.62 45.81 -3.64
C LYS A 582 8.19 46.34 -3.86
N GLY A 583 7.32 46.08 -2.90
CA GLY A 583 5.97 46.61 -2.84
C GLY A 583 5.98 48.14 -2.84
N ARG A 584 4.93 48.72 -3.44
CA ARG A 584 4.71 50.17 -3.50
C ARG A 584 3.83 50.64 -2.34
N SER A 585 3.85 51.93 -2.06
CA SER A 585 3.04 52.49 -0.97
C SER A 585 1.54 52.40 -1.28
N HIS A 586 0.71 52.49 -0.23
CA HIS A 586 -0.75 52.56 -0.38
C HIS A 586 -1.16 53.69 -1.34
N ASP A 587 -0.57 54.88 -1.20
CA ASP A 587 -0.89 56.04 -2.05
C ASP A 587 -0.55 55.80 -3.53
N GLU A 588 0.57 55.13 -3.81
CA GLU A 588 0.96 54.74 -5.16
C GLU A 588 0.03 53.67 -5.74
N ALA A 589 -0.46 52.73 -4.91
CA ALA A 589 -1.44 51.74 -5.32
C ALA A 589 -2.78 52.39 -5.67
N VAL A 590 -3.26 53.33 -4.84
CA VAL A 590 -4.47 54.11 -5.08
C VAL A 590 -4.37 54.93 -6.37
N ALA A 591 -3.23 55.59 -6.60
CA ALA A 591 -2.98 56.35 -7.82
C ALA A 591 -3.02 55.45 -9.07
N GLU A 592 -2.45 54.26 -9.00
CA GLU A 592 -2.44 53.28 -10.10
C GLU A 592 -3.84 52.73 -10.39
N LEU A 593 -4.62 52.40 -9.35
CA LEU A 593 -6.00 51.95 -9.50
C LEU A 593 -6.86 53.02 -10.19
N ARG A 594 -6.75 54.29 -9.75
CA ARG A 594 -7.44 55.43 -10.39
C ARG A 594 -6.99 55.66 -11.83
N ARG A 595 -5.71 55.51 -12.14
CA ARG A 595 -5.16 55.64 -13.50
C ARG A 595 -5.75 54.61 -14.47
N CYS A 596 -6.03 53.41 -13.97
CA CYS A 596 -6.58 52.29 -14.74
C CYS A 596 -8.11 52.18 -14.69
N ALA A 597 -8.78 53.06 -13.94
CA ALA A 597 -10.24 53.15 -13.86
C ALA A 597 -10.86 53.43 -15.24
N GLY A 598 -11.97 52.75 -15.55
CA GLY A 598 -12.64 52.82 -16.86
C GLY A 598 -11.95 52.02 -17.98
N LYS A 599 -10.72 51.54 -17.77
CA LYS A 599 -10.00 50.67 -18.72
C LYS A 599 -9.90 49.24 -18.21
N GLN A 600 -9.20 49.01 -17.10
CA GLN A 600 -9.07 47.70 -16.49
C GLN A 600 -10.14 47.51 -15.43
N PHE A 601 -10.37 48.54 -14.61
CA PHE A 601 -11.26 48.49 -13.46
C PHE A 601 -12.55 49.27 -13.69
N ASP A 602 -13.60 48.90 -12.97
CA ASP A 602 -14.82 49.69 -12.89
C ASP A 602 -14.55 50.97 -12.08
N PRO A 603 -14.76 52.17 -12.65
CA PRO A 603 -14.45 53.43 -11.98
C PRO A 603 -15.25 53.66 -10.69
N ILE A 604 -16.47 53.11 -10.59
CA ILE A 604 -17.31 53.25 -9.40
C ILE A 604 -16.77 52.38 -8.26
N LEU A 605 -16.38 51.14 -8.59
CA LEU A 605 -15.87 50.19 -7.59
C LEU A 605 -14.48 50.56 -7.08
N VAL A 606 -13.65 51.19 -7.91
CA VAL A 606 -12.34 51.70 -7.46
C VAL A 606 -12.50 52.71 -6.33
N GLU A 607 -13.39 53.70 -6.49
CA GLU A 607 -13.60 54.70 -5.42
C GLU A 607 -14.24 54.08 -4.18
N HIS A 608 -15.14 53.12 -4.34
CA HIS A 608 -15.69 52.38 -3.20
C HIS A 608 -14.63 51.59 -2.44
N PHE A 609 -13.77 50.85 -3.16
CA PHE A 609 -12.68 50.07 -2.59
C PHE A 609 -11.72 50.96 -1.78
N ILE A 610 -11.35 52.12 -2.33
CA ILE A 610 -10.48 53.10 -1.66
C ILE A 610 -11.15 53.65 -0.39
N ALA A 611 -12.42 54.05 -0.46
CA ALA A 611 -13.16 54.58 0.68
C ALA A 611 -13.30 53.55 1.82
N THR A 612 -13.44 52.27 1.46
CA THR A 612 -13.55 51.18 2.44
C THR A 612 -12.22 50.94 3.16
N LEU A 613 -11.09 50.97 2.44
CA LEU A 613 -9.76 50.85 3.06
C LEU A 613 -9.43 52.01 3.98
N GLN A 614 -9.93 53.22 3.71
CA GLN A 614 -9.71 54.40 4.54
C GLN A 614 -10.60 54.46 5.80
N SER A 615 -11.70 53.71 5.84
CA SER A 615 -12.69 53.75 6.92
C SER A 615 -12.51 52.64 7.96
N CYS A 616 -11.54 51.74 7.78
CA CYS A 616 -11.27 50.65 8.72
C CYS A 616 -10.25 51.11 9.79
N PRO A 617 -10.62 51.19 11.08
CA PRO A 617 -9.67 51.44 12.15
C PRO A 617 -8.75 50.22 12.31
N GLU A 618 -7.45 50.47 12.43
CA GLU A 618 -6.42 49.49 12.79
C GLU A 618 -6.86 48.71 14.05
N SER A 619 -7.35 47.48 13.89
CA SER A 619 -7.62 46.58 15.02
C SER A 619 -6.38 45.75 15.30
N SER A 620 -5.73 46.17 16.37
CA SER A 620 -4.59 45.64 17.08
C SER A 620 -4.57 44.12 17.27
N ASN A 621 -3.40 43.55 16.93
CA ASN A 621 -2.77 42.38 17.54
C ASN A 621 -3.26 42.05 18.95
N THR A 622 -4.08 41.01 19.11
CA THR A 622 -4.14 40.25 20.37
C THR A 622 -4.05 38.77 20.01
N ARG A 623 -2.84 38.21 20.11
CA ARG A 623 -2.59 36.77 19.91
C ARG A 623 -2.96 36.03 21.19
N GLN A 624 -4.01 35.24 21.16
CA GLN A 624 -4.30 34.21 22.17
C GLN A 624 -4.51 32.87 21.47
N SER A 625 -3.70 31.88 21.86
CA SER A 625 -3.56 30.54 21.26
C SER A 625 -4.80 29.66 21.49
N VAL A 626 -5.50 29.29 20.43
CA VAL A 626 -6.67 28.41 20.37
C VAL A 626 -6.33 27.24 19.43
N SER A 627 -6.77 26.02 19.75
CA SER A 627 -6.39 24.83 18.97
C SER A 627 -6.92 24.88 17.53
N ARG A 628 -6.17 24.29 16.58
CA ARG A 628 -6.53 24.19 15.14
C ARG A 628 -7.90 23.55 14.90
N GLN A 629 -8.28 22.60 15.75
CA GLN A 629 -9.57 21.91 15.70
C GLN A 629 -10.73 22.84 16.09
N THR A 630 -10.52 23.69 17.09
CA THR A 630 -11.49 24.72 17.50
C THR A 630 -11.65 25.79 16.41
N ALA A 631 -10.56 26.22 15.75
CA ALA A 631 -10.62 27.19 14.65
C ALA A 631 -11.40 26.66 13.42
N LEU A 632 -11.33 25.36 13.15
CA LEU A 632 -12.12 24.69 12.11
C LEU A 632 -13.60 24.58 12.50
N GLN A 633 -13.91 24.26 13.77
CA GLN A 633 -15.28 24.21 14.27
C GLN A 633 -15.95 25.58 14.31
N ILE A 634 -15.22 26.63 14.67
CA ILE A 634 -15.68 28.04 14.58
C ILE A 634 -15.98 28.39 13.12
N GLY A 635 -15.14 27.93 12.17
CA GLY A 635 -15.38 28.06 10.73
C GLY A 635 -16.72 27.48 10.26
N LEU A 636 -17.04 26.26 10.71
CA LEU A 636 -18.32 25.62 10.37
C LEU A 636 -19.52 26.35 10.98
N GLN A 637 -19.38 26.94 12.16
CA GLN A 637 -20.45 27.73 12.77
C GLN A 637 -20.65 29.09 12.07
N ILE A 638 -19.63 29.65 11.41
CA ILE A 638 -19.76 30.89 10.62
C ILE A 638 -20.75 30.71 9.46
N GLU A 639 -20.74 29.55 8.80
CA GLU A 639 -21.63 29.23 7.67
C GLU A 639 -23.09 29.15 8.13
N HIS A 640 -23.37 28.35 9.17
CA HIS A 640 -24.73 28.22 9.70
C HIS A 640 -25.26 29.54 10.29
N LEU A 641 -24.38 30.35 10.89
CA LEU A 641 -24.77 31.63 11.47
C LEU A 641 -25.03 32.70 10.39
N ALA A 642 -24.38 32.60 9.23
CA ALA A 642 -24.72 33.39 8.04
C ALA A 642 -26.12 33.02 7.51
N GLU A 643 -26.39 31.72 7.39
CA GLU A 643 -27.63 31.18 6.85
C GLU A 643 -28.84 31.49 7.75
N ALA A 644 -28.68 31.38 9.07
CA ALA A 644 -29.74 31.66 10.04
C ALA A 644 -30.18 33.14 10.03
N ILE A 645 -29.28 34.07 9.71
CA ILE A 645 -29.61 35.49 9.50
C ILE A 645 -30.45 35.66 8.23
N ASP A 646 -29.99 35.10 7.11
CA ASP A 646 -30.64 35.27 5.82
C ASP A 646 -32.08 34.72 5.85
N ASN A 647 -32.27 33.61 6.58
CA ASN A 647 -33.57 32.97 6.77
C ASN A 647 -34.44 33.62 7.87
N ARG A 648 -33.94 34.66 8.55
CA ARG A 648 -34.58 35.32 9.70
C ARG A 648 -35.02 34.35 10.80
N ASN A 649 -34.26 33.27 10.99
CA ASN A 649 -34.62 32.20 11.90
C ASN A 649 -34.05 32.47 13.29
N LEU A 650 -34.86 33.14 14.13
CA LEU A 650 -34.46 33.54 15.49
C LEU A 650 -34.14 32.33 16.39
N GLY A 651 -34.84 31.21 16.21
CA GLY A 651 -34.60 30.00 17.01
C GLY A 651 -33.26 29.35 16.66
N GLU A 652 -32.92 29.33 15.39
CA GLU A 652 -31.63 28.83 14.91
C GLU A 652 -30.47 29.75 15.30
N LEU A 653 -30.66 31.08 15.23
CA LEU A 653 -29.69 32.06 15.74
C LEU A 653 -29.40 31.86 17.23
N GLN A 654 -30.42 31.60 18.06
CA GLN A 654 -30.22 31.29 19.47
C GLN A 654 -29.44 29.99 19.68
N GLN A 655 -29.77 28.93 18.95
CA GLN A 655 -29.07 27.66 19.08
C GLN A 655 -27.61 27.76 18.65
N LEU A 656 -27.33 28.48 17.57
CA LEU A 656 -25.98 28.70 17.06
C LEU A 656 -25.17 29.60 17.99
N ALA A 657 -25.77 30.66 18.52
CA ALA A 657 -25.15 31.49 19.56
C ALA A 657 -24.82 30.67 20.81
N SER A 658 -25.72 29.80 21.26
CA SER A 658 -25.50 28.90 22.40
C SER A 658 -24.33 27.93 22.18
N ARG A 659 -24.22 27.37 20.97
CA ARG A 659 -23.10 26.48 20.59
C ARG A 659 -21.78 27.24 20.53
N LEU A 660 -21.77 28.46 19.97
CA LEU A 660 -20.58 29.32 19.92
C LEU A 660 -20.13 29.74 21.32
N ILE A 661 -21.06 30.04 22.24
CA ILE A 661 -20.75 30.31 23.65
C ILE A 661 -20.06 29.10 24.28
N ALA A 662 -20.65 27.90 24.15
CA ALA A 662 -20.07 26.69 24.72
C ALA A 662 -18.67 26.41 24.16
N MET A 663 -18.45 26.61 22.86
CA MET A 663 -17.14 26.44 22.23
C MET A 663 -16.14 27.52 22.66
N ALA A 664 -16.55 28.78 22.76
CA ALA A 664 -15.68 29.90 23.07
C ALA A 664 -15.31 29.98 24.57
N GLN A 665 -16.21 29.59 25.47
CA GLN A 665 -15.97 29.50 26.92
C GLN A 665 -14.88 28.49 27.26
N HIS A 666 -14.79 27.38 26.53
CA HIS A 666 -13.74 26.38 26.72
C HIS A 666 -12.34 26.86 26.32
N HIS A 667 -12.24 27.96 25.55
CA HIS A 667 -10.99 28.42 24.93
C HIS A 667 -10.64 29.89 25.25
N SER A 668 -11.27 30.49 26.27
CA SER A 668 -11.00 31.87 26.75
C SER A 668 -11.13 32.95 25.66
N LEU A 669 -12.10 32.79 24.74
CA LEU A 669 -12.40 33.76 23.68
C LEU A 669 -13.50 34.71 24.14
N ASP A 670 -13.18 35.58 25.11
CA ASP A 670 -14.15 36.41 25.83
C ASP A 670 -14.97 37.32 24.91
N ASP A 671 -14.36 37.89 23.86
CA ASP A 671 -15.06 38.75 22.89
C ASP A 671 -16.14 38.00 22.08
N ILE A 672 -15.90 36.72 21.77
CA ILE A 672 -16.85 35.86 21.04
C ILE A 672 -17.96 35.40 21.99
N VAL A 673 -17.63 35.07 23.25
CA VAL A 673 -18.62 34.75 24.28
C VAL A 673 -19.55 35.93 24.51
N GLU A 674 -19.01 37.13 24.79
CA GLU A 674 -19.80 38.33 25.07
C GLU A 674 -20.73 38.70 23.90
N THR A 675 -20.19 38.65 22.67
CA THR A 675 -20.99 39.01 21.48
C THR A 675 -22.05 37.94 21.18
N SER A 676 -21.77 36.67 21.46
CA SER A 676 -22.75 35.58 21.27
C SER A 676 -23.85 35.59 22.35
N GLU A 677 -23.52 35.90 23.60
CA GLU A 677 -24.50 36.06 24.69
C GLU A 677 -25.46 37.23 24.39
N ARG A 678 -24.92 38.37 23.95
CA ARG A 678 -25.74 39.51 23.50
C ARG A 678 -26.68 39.13 22.34
N LEU A 679 -26.21 38.34 21.39
CA LEU A 679 -27.03 37.86 20.28
C LEU A 679 -28.16 36.94 20.77
N GLN A 680 -27.87 36.05 21.72
CA GLN A 680 -28.84 35.12 22.32
C GLN A 680 -29.94 35.85 23.08
N ASP A 681 -29.58 36.83 23.91
CA ASP A 681 -30.50 37.66 24.69
C ASP A 681 -31.41 38.48 23.77
N MET A 682 -30.82 39.12 22.75
CA MET A 682 -31.57 39.93 21.78
C MET A 682 -32.54 39.11 20.94
N ALA A 683 -32.21 37.85 20.65
CA ALA A 683 -33.09 36.92 19.97
C ALA A 683 -34.20 36.35 20.88
N ALA A 684 -34.06 36.47 22.22
CA ALA A 684 -35.07 36.06 23.21
C ALA A 684 -36.13 37.13 23.49
N GLU A 685 -35.87 38.40 23.14
CA GLU A 685 -36.77 39.51 23.47
C GLU A 685 -38.10 39.46 22.69
N PRO A 686 -39.26 39.75 23.32
CA PRO A 686 -40.57 39.75 22.63
C PRO A 686 -40.72 40.80 21.53
N GLN A 687 -39.89 41.86 21.54
CA GLN A 687 -39.89 42.94 20.55
C GLN A 687 -38.53 43.04 19.85
N VAL A 688 -38.27 42.06 19.00
CA VAL A 688 -37.00 41.93 18.29
C VAL A 688 -36.73 43.11 17.35
N ARG A 689 -35.67 43.89 17.63
CA ARG A 689 -35.14 44.90 16.70
C ARG A 689 -34.12 44.27 15.76
N TRP A 690 -34.60 43.74 14.63
CA TRP A 690 -33.80 43.02 13.63
C TRP A 690 -32.51 43.75 13.18
N LEU A 691 -32.56 45.08 13.10
CA LEU A 691 -31.39 45.89 12.72
C LEU A 691 -30.22 45.73 13.71
N ARG A 692 -30.51 45.64 15.01
CA ARG A 692 -29.49 45.43 16.04
C ARG A 692 -28.97 43.99 16.04
N ILE A 693 -29.83 43.02 15.75
CA ILE A 693 -29.41 41.62 15.57
C ILE A 693 -28.40 41.55 14.42
N LEU A 694 -28.73 42.13 13.27
CA LEU A 694 -27.81 42.18 12.11
C LEU A 694 -26.44 42.79 12.44
N GLU A 695 -26.41 43.93 13.14
CA GLU A 695 -25.16 44.57 13.57
C GLU A 695 -24.35 43.69 14.53
N THR A 696 -25.01 43.05 15.49
CA THR A 696 -24.38 42.18 16.49
C THR A 696 -23.84 40.92 15.84
N THR A 697 -24.59 40.34 14.90
CA THR A 697 -24.16 39.14 14.18
C THR A 697 -23.02 39.43 13.21
N GLN A 698 -23.01 40.58 12.54
CA GLN A 698 -21.84 41.02 11.75
C GLN A 698 -20.59 41.18 12.59
N LYS A 699 -20.71 41.76 13.80
CA LYS A 699 -19.59 41.88 14.74
C LYS A 699 -19.07 40.49 15.16
N LEU A 700 -19.97 39.56 15.46
CA LEU A 700 -19.64 38.19 15.83
C LEU A 700 -18.91 37.45 14.71
N LEU A 701 -19.40 37.55 13.47
CA LEU A 701 -18.77 36.97 12.28
C LEU A 701 -17.37 37.53 12.05
N GLY A 702 -17.17 38.84 12.25
CA GLY A 702 -15.86 39.47 12.16
C GLY A 702 -14.87 38.91 13.19
N LEU A 703 -15.31 38.74 14.45
CA LEU A 703 -14.49 38.17 15.52
C LEU A 703 -14.13 36.70 15.25
N CYS A 704 -15.09 35.88 14.83
CA CYS A 704 -14.86 34.48 14.46
C CYS A 704 -13.87 34.34 13.29
N ARG A 705 -14.01 35.18 12.25
CA ARG A 705 -13.10 35.22 11.09
C ARG A 705 -11.69 35.66 11.49
N SER A 706 -11.56 36.70 12.31
CA SER A 706 -10.26 37.20 12.78
C SER A 706 -9.50 36.12 13.56
N THR A 707 -10.20 35.42 14.46
CA THR A 707 -9.67 34.30 15.24
C THR A 707 -9.23 33.15 14.35
N GLN A 708 -10.05 32.77 13.36
CA GLN A 708 -9.70 31.72 12.40
C GLN A 708 -8.48 32.09 11.55
N SER A 709 -8.38 33.35 11.10
CA SER A 709 -7.29 33.83 10.25
C SER A 709 -5.95 33.92 10.99
N ALA A 710 -5.96 34.17 12.31
CA ALA A 710 -4.75 34.27 13.12
C ALA A 710 -4.02 32.91 13.24
N PHE A 711 -4.75 31.79 13.29
CA PHE A 711 -4.17 30.45 13.46
C PHE A 711 -3.64 29.81 12.19
N VAL A 712 -4.31 30.01 11.06
CA VAL A 712 -3.84 29.41 9.80
C VAL A 712 -2.49 30.01 9.36
N ASN A 713 -2.11 31.15 9.94
CA ASN A 713 -0.85 31.84 9.69
C ASN A 713 0.24 31.57 10.76
N ASP A 714 0.01 30.71 11.76
CA ASP A 714 1.04 30.35 12.74
C ASP A 714 1.81 29.08 12.29
N PRO A 715 3.10 29.19 11.90
CA PRO A 715 3.89 28.05 11.44
C PRO A 715 4.46 27.18 12.58
N SER A 716 4.11 27.44 13.84
CA SER A 716 4.78 26.83 15.01
C SER A 716 4.21 25.50 15.54
N ASP A 717 3.17 24.94 14.94
CA ASP A 717 2.55 23.68 15.42
C ASP A 717 2.86 22.49 14.48
N PRO A 718 3.58 21.44 14.93
CA PRO A 718 3.82 20.24 14.13
C PRO A 718 2.50 19.47 13.88
N PRO A 719 2.42 18.65 12.82
CA PRO A 719 1.26 17.80 12.59
C PRO A 719 1.06 16.84 13.78
N PRO A 720 -0.19 16.40 14.05
CA PRO A 720 -0.48 15.54 15.19
C PRO A 720 0.39 14.27 15.13
N PRO A 721 0.88 13.76 16.27
CA PRO A 721 1.63 12.52 16.30
C PRO A 721 0.73 11.42 15.73
N GLY A 722 1.20 10.79 14.65
CA GLY A 722 0.62 9.53 14.20
C GLY A 722 0.82 8.51 15.30
N ASP A 723 -0.18 7.64 15.50
CA ASP A 723 -0.09 6.50 16.41
C ASP A 723 1.22 5.73 16.14
N ASP A 724 2.16 5.87 17.06
CA ASP A 724 3.39 5.10 17.14
C ASP A 724 3.00 3.65 17.46
N ASN A 725 3.02 2.79 16.45
CA ASN A 725 3.19 1.36 16.67
C ASN A 725 4.57 0.96 16.12
N GLU A 726 5.44 0.75 17.10
CA GLU A 726 6.85 0.35 17.07
C GLU A 726 7.32 -0.40 15.80
N MET A 727 8.13 0.27 14.98
CA MET A 727 9.19 -0.40 14.23
C MET A 727 10.52 -0.15 14.95
N VAL A 728 10.99 -1.18 15.65
CA VAL A 728 12.35 -1.24 16.20
C VAL A 728 13.32 -1.44 15.04
N ASP A 729 14.09 -0.39 14.73
CA ASP A 729 15.16 -0.37 13.74
C ASP A 729 16.41 -1.10 14.29
N PRO A 730 16.97 -2.12 13.60
CA PRO A 730 18.05 -2.94 14.12
C PRO A 730 19.41 -2.49 13.56
N ALA A 731 20.07 -1.50 14.18
CA ALA A 731 21.50 -1.31 13.98
C ALA A 731 22.11 -0.34 14.99
N THR A 732 22.66 -0.85 16.09
CA THR A 732 23.97 -0.45 16.66
C THR A 732 24.15 -1.07 18.05
N SER A 733 24.82 -2.22 18.13
CA SER A 733 25.46 -2.64 19.40
C SER A 733 26.75 -3.39 19.11
N THR A 734 27.84 -2.65 18.96
CA THR A 734 29.19 -3.18 19.13
C THR A 734 29.56 -3.16 20.62
N PHE A 735 29.85 -4.36 21.12
CA PHE A 735 30.85 -4.71 22.15
C PHE A 735 30.79 -4.07 23.55
N GLY A 736 30.70 -4.94 24.56
CA GLY A 736 31.34 -4.71 25.87
C GLY A 736 30.76 -5.44 27.09
N ALA A 737 31.06 -6.73 27.25
CA ALA A 737 31.14 -7.49 28.51
C ALA A 737 32.00 -8.72 28.19
N ASP A 738 33.05 -9.12 28.91
CA ASP A 738 33.54 -8.86 30.25
C ASP A 738 35.06 -9.15 30.31
N GLN A 739 35.71 -8.62 31.37
CA GLN A 739 37.09 -8.82 31.86
C GLN A 739 38.18 -7.84 31.41
#